data_AF-A0AAW9SE35-F1
#
_entry.id   AF-A0AAW9SE35-F1
#
_cell.length_a   1.000
_cell.length_b   1.000
_cell.length_c   1.000
_cell.angle_alpha   90.00
_cell.angle_beta   90.00
_cell.angle_gamma   90.00
#
_symmetry.space_group_name_H-M   'P 1'
#
loop_
_entity.id
_entity.type
_entity.pdbx_description
1 polymer ?
#
loop_
_entity_poly.entity_id
_entity_poly.type
_entity_poly.pdbx_seq_one_letter_code
_entity_poly.pdbx_strand_id
1 'polypeptide(L)'
;MTYTVQAGDTMYSIARKFSITVAELQQINQLQPYDTLNIGQNLKVSANASAQGEFHLVQRGESLYSIAQKYHSTPQEILQINGLAANTSIFIGQRLRIKTHQGYGNTSGSASGTYTVQRGDSLYAIANRFQTSVQDILNLNGLSKNATLYAGQQLKVPAVTNTGSTQQDLSNYYTVQRGDSLYAIAQKAGTTPQAILQLNGLAANTNIYVGQKLKVPSPGSGTSGSGGSTSGNTGNTPTPPPRPQPNVPAHLTHIQQARALIKVQELNGKAIMGSGLRGAVGRTNHMNPDDLDKVQKCLIQLGLLPGQHSESPAALQRKGGGPIMARSIPQTIAAIQQFQSKYKVDYWTQTPERIAMLGTRQYNSGIVSPNDVTYIVLRDFTQYKVAFPHPYNRGQNVVAEFRNFPISSYNQYYDGISFNGNSQPDLPLNLFTELGLDANLAEAVKYVSAHEGNFDAINSYDKAIFSFGFIQFAGNGGGLGALLGEMKKRQPRLFQEYFVKLGVDVDYTLRNGEVHQGELKVIDLKASNGRFEVKGTDAEKAIRADKVLHGVFIRAGYDLNLIQVQIARAVIGYVRPALGIKLNLPAFNLSNIPITEIINSPLGMAMAIDLTVNQWINKTRELFEKAIVQVAIANRLTSLPLLKTIDERQVVQAINSSAGGDQRIAKRSNSLLNSGLSSTKTGRIA
;
A
#
# COMPACT_ATOMS: atom_id res chain seq x y z
N MET A 1 1.15 31.58 33.46
CA MET A 1 0.03 32.37 32.90
C MET A 1 -0.99 31.42 32.30
N THR A 2 -2.20 31.89 31.96
CA THR A 2 -3.24 31.06 31.32
C THR A 2 -3.55 31.57 29.92
N TYR A 3 -3.68 30.65 28.96
CA TYR A 3 -3.99 30.91 27.57
C TYR A 3 -5.30 30.22 27.19
N THR A 4 -6.26 30.99 26.67
CA THR A 4 -7.54 30.46 26.18
C THR A 4 -7.37 29.99 24.74
N VAL A 5 -7.66 28.72 24.48
CA VAL A 5 -7.59 28.08 23.16
C VAL A 5 -8.54 28.80 22.19
N GLN A 6 -8.00 29.30 21.08
CA GLN A 6 -8.73 29.99 20.02
C GLN A 6 -9.03 29.07 18.83
N ALA A 7 -9.96 29.47 17.95
CA ALA A 7 -10.24 28.72 16.73
C ALA A 7 -8.98 28.61 15.86
N GLY A 8 -8.62 27.37 15.49
CA GLY A 8 -7.40 27.08 14.73
C GLY A 8 -6.15 26.82 15.59
N ASP A 9 -6.24 26.94 16.92
CA ASP A 9 -5.16 26.54 17.79
C ASP A 9 -4.95 25.03 17.83
N THR A 10 -3.70 24.64 17.99
CA THR A 10 -3.25 23.27 18.21
C THR A 10 -2.30 23.28 19.41
N MET A 11 -2.10 22.12 20.04
CA MET A 11 -1.09 21.98 21.09
C MET A 11 0.29 22.49 20.62
N TYR A 12 0.59 22.29 19.34
CA TYR A 12 1.80 22.78 18.67
C TYR A 12 1.84 24.31 18.51
N SER A 13 0.77 24.94 18.00
CA SER A 13 0.75 26.40 17.79
C SER A 13 0.83 27.15 19.11
N ILE A 14 0.21 26.63 20.16
CA ILE A 14 0.24 27.18 21.51
C ILE A 14 1.64 27.00 22.13
N ALA A 15 2.21 25.79 22.10
CA ALA A 15 3.54 25.54 22.63
C ALA A 15 4.60 26.44 21.96
N ARG A 16 4.51 26.59 20.63
CA ARG A 16 5.34 27.51 19.84
C ARG A 16 5.16 28.97 20.28
N LYS A 17 3.93 29.41 20.50
CA LYS A 17 3.59 30.79 20.90
C LYS A 17 4.20 31.16 22.25
N PHE A 18 4.34 30.19 23.16
CA PHE A 18 4.91 30.41 24.49
C PHE A 18 6.35 29.93 24.63
N SER A 19 7.00 29.54 23.52
CA SER A 19 8.39 29.07 23.49
C SER A 19 8.66 27.91 24.44
N ILE A 20 7.70 26.99 24.56
CA ILE A 20 7.80 25.73 25.30
C ILE A 20 7.57 24.55 24.36
N THR A 21 7.91 23.34 24.79
CA THR A 21 7.60 22.12 24.04
C THR A 21 6.14 21.70 24.23
N VAL A 22 5.62 20.90 23.31
CA VAL A 22 4.27 20.29 23.43
C VAL A 22 4.18 19.40 24.67
N ALA A 23 5.25 18.69 25.02
CA ALA A 23 5.31 17.85 26.21
C ALA A 23 5.25 18.68 27.51
N GLU A 24 5.97 19.80 27.57
CA GLU A 24 5.87 20.73 28.70
C GLU A 24 4.47 21.33 28.81
N LEU A 25 3.87 21.75 27.68
CA LEU A 25 2.49 22.24 27.66
C LEU A 25 1.49 21.18 28.15
N GLN A 26 1.66 19.91 27.76
CA GLN A 26 0.82 18.81 28.22
C GLN A 26 1.00 18.52 29.72
N GLN A 27 2.24 18.45 30.19
CA GLN A 27 2.55 18.19 31.60
C GLN A 27 1.99 19.30 32.52
N ILE A 28 2.18 20.57 32.14
CA ILE A 28 1.68 21.73 32.89
C ILE A 28 0.14 21.72 32.99
N ASN A 29 -0.55 21.10 32.03
CA ASN A 29 -2.00 20.99 31.97
C ASN A 29 -2.56 19.61 32.32
N GLN A 30 -1.71 18.67 32.75
CA GLN A 30 -2.08 17.28 33.04
C GLN A 30 -2.85 16.58 31.89
N LEU A 31 -2.53 16.94 30.64
CA LEU A 31 -3.19 16.40 29.44
C LEU A 31 -2.49 15.11 28.98
N GLN A 32 -3.29 14.14 28.53
CA GLN A 32 -2.79 12.91 27.94
C GLN A 32 -2.37 13.10 26.46
N PRO A 33 -1.53 12.22 25.90
CA PRO A 33 -0.95 12.39 24.55
C PRO A 33 -1.90 12.47 23.35
N TYR A 34 -3.22 12.41 23.56
CA TYR A 34 -4.25 12.46 22.51
C TYR A 34 -5.46 13.31 22.87
N ASP A 35 -5.39 14.07 23.96
CA ASP A 35 -6.48 14.92 24.36
C ASP A 35 -6.71 16.03 23.33
N THR A 36 -7.97 16.17 22.90
CA THR A 36 -8.40 17.23 21.99
C THR A 36 -8.55 18.55 22.74
N LEU A 37 -7.97 19.62 22.19
CA LEU A 37 -8.18 20.96 22.71
C LEU A 37 -9.55 21.50 22.27
N ASN A 38 -10.36 21.93 23.23
CA ASN A 38 -11.65 22.55 22.95
C ASN A 38 -11.50 24.07 22.85
N ILE A 39 -12.18 24.69 21.88
CA ILE A 39 -12.20 26.16 21.74
C ILE A 39 -12.78 26.75 23.03
N GLY A 40 -12.10 27.75 23.60
CA GLY A 40 -12.45 28.35 24.89
C GLY A 40 -11.84 27.65 26.11
N GLN A 41 -11.14 26.52 25.93
CA GLN A 41 -10.42 25.85 27.02
C GLN A 41 -9.26 26.70 27.53
N ASN A 42 -9.11 26.85 28.84
CA ASN A 42 -7.98 27.56 29.44
C ASN A 42 -6.82 26.60 29.74
N LEU A 43 -5.67 26.85 29.13
CA LEU A 43 -4.42 26.12 29.37
C LEU A 43 -3.44 26.97 30.18
N LYS A 44 -2.82 26.37 31.19
CA LYS A 44 -1.65 26.89 31.89
C LYS A 44 -0.43 26.83 30.96
N VAL A 45 0.27 27.95 30.79
CA VAL A 45 1.50 28.07 30.00
C VAL A 45 2.56 28.83 30.80
N SER A 46 3.84 28.49 30.62
CA SER A 46 4.97 29.27 31.15
C SER A 46 5.66 29.99 30.01
N ALA A 47 6.01 31.26 30.22
CA ALA A 47 6.95 31.95 29.35
C ALA A 47 8.31 31.94 30.06
N ASN A 48 9.31 31.38 29.39
CA ASN A 48 10.73 31.31 29.73
C ASN A 48 11.19 30.21 30.70
N ALA A 49 11.95 29.26 30.14
CA ALA A 49 13.09 28.63 30.79
C ALA A 49 14.27 28.54 29.81
N SER A 50 15.23 29.43 29.99
CA SER A 50 16.56 29.39 29.40
C SER A 50 17.31 28.14 29.88
N ALA A 51 17.77 27.29 28.97
CA ALA A 51 18.78 26.28 29.28
C ALA A 51 19.71 26.08 28.07
N GLN A 52 21.01 26.36 28.28
CA GLN A 52 22.12 26.33 27.33
C GLN A 52 22.15 25.04 26.49
N GLY A 53 21.88 25.14 25.19
CA GLY A 53 22.05 24.04 24.23
C GLY A 53 21.87 24.54 22.81
N GLU A 54 22.70 24.05 21.89
CA GLU A 54 22.53 24.31 20.46
C GLU A 54 21.26 23.58 20.00
N PHE A 55 20.36 24.25 19.27
CA PHE A 55 19.12 23.62 18.83
C PHE A 55 19.19 23.30 17.34
N HIS A 56 18.78 22.10 16.98
CA HIS A 56 18.63 21.67 15.60
C HIS A 56 17.16 21.55 15.22
N LEU A 57 16.79 22.15 14.09
CA LEU A 57 15.47 22.01 13.49
C LEU A 57 15.50 20.88 12.48
N VAL A 58 14.74 19.81 12.76
CA VAL A 58 14.69 18.60 11.92
C VAL A 58 14.20 18.95 10.52
N GLN A 59 15.03 18.72 9.50
CA GLN A 59 14.72 18.98 8.10
C GLN A 59 14.14 17.73 7.42
N ARG A 60 13.56 17.93 6.22
CA ARG A 60 13.01 16.86 5.41
C ARG A 60 14.11 15.83 5.08
N GLY A 61 13.89 14.58 5.50
CA GLY A 61 14.82 13.47 5.26
C GLY A 61 15.84 13.24 6.38
N GLU A 62 15.87 14.08 7.42
CA GLU A 62 16.71 13.86 8.60
C GLU A 62 16.06 12.85 9.58
N SER A 63 16.90 12.06 10.24
CA SER A 63 16.57 11.12 11.32
C SER A 63 17.43 11.44 12.54
N LEU A 64 17.08 10.93 13.73
CA LEU A 64 17.95 11.06 14.92
C LEU A 64 19.37 10.55 14.63
N TYR A 65 19.49 9.52 13.78
CA TYR A 65 20.77 9.00 13.31
C TYR A 65 21.55 10.02 12.46
N SER A 66 20.94 10.60 11.42
CA SER A 66 21.63 11.57 10.55
C SER A 66 21.94 12.87 11.29
N ILE A 67 21.12 13.26 12.26
CA ILE A 67 21.35 14.43 13.11
C ILE A 67 22.49 14.15 14.10
N ALA A 68 22.49 12.99 14.76
CA ALA A 68 23.59 12.59 15.63
C ALA A 68 24.93 12.55 14.89
N GLN A 69 24.94 12.03 13.65
CA GLN A 69 26.12 12.07 12.80
C GLN A 69 26.57 13.50 12.47
N LYS A 70 25.64 14.37 12.11
CA LYS A 70 25.91 15.77 11.75
C LYS A 70 26.56 16.56 12.91
N TYR A 71 26.19 16.24 14.14
CA TYR A 71 26.63 16.97 15.33
C TYR A 71 27.65 16.21 16.19
N HIS A 72 28.22 15.11 15.67
CA HIS A 72 29.17 14.28 16.42
C HIS A 72 28.64 13.85 17.80
N SER A 73 27.38 13.44 17.85
CA SER A 73 26.66 12.97 19.05
C SER A 73 26.08 11.57 18.81
N THR A 74 25.26 11.07 19.74
CA THR A 74 24.52 9.81 19.58
C THR A 74 23.01 10.06 19.59
N PRO A 75 22.21 9.25 18.87
CA PRO A 75 20.75 9.36 18.92
C PRO A 75 20.19 9.28 20.35
N GLN A 76 20.82 8.45 21.20
CA GLN A 76 20.43 8.26 22.59
C GLN A 76 20.63 9.53 23.42
N GLU A 77 21.75 10.23 23.22
CA GLU A 77 22.03 11.48 23.91
C GLU A 77 21.07 12.60 23.48
N ILE A 78 20.74 12.66 22.18
CA ILE A 78 19.72 13.58 21.66
C ILE A 78 18.35 13.27 22.28
N LEU A 79 17.97 12.00 22.42
CA LEU A 79 16.71 11.63 23.07
C LEU A 79 16.71 12.04 24.55
N GLN A 80 17.78 11.74 25.29
CA GLN A 80 17.90 12.04 26.71
C GLN A 80 17.86 13.54 27.00
N ILE A 81 18.59 14.36 26.25
CA ILE A 81 18.64 15.81 26.48
C ILE A 81 17.33 16.52 26.12
N ASN A 82 16.48 15.87 25.31
CA ASN A 82 15.15 16.36 24.96
C ASN A 82 14.03 15.73 25.82
N GLY A 83 14.37 14.90 26.82
CA GLY A 83 13.39 14.18 27.63
C GLY A 83 12.49 13.24 26.82
N LEU A 84 12.95 12.80 25.64
CA LEU A 84 12.19 11.95 24.74
C LEU A 84 12.43 10.48 25.06
N ALA A 85 11.34 9.70 25.12
CA ALA A 85 11.44 8.25 25.27
C ALA A 85 12.15 7.63 24.05
N ALA A 86 12.87 6.52 24.24
CA ALA A 86 13.70 5.90 23.21
C ALA A 86 12.95 5.47 21.92
N ASN A 87 11.62 5.38 21.99
CA ASN A 87 10.71 5.04 20.90
C ASN A 87 10.07 6.27 20.23
N THR A 88 10.51 7.50 20.55
CA THR A 88 9.94 8.73 19.99
C THR A 88 10.39 8.94 18.54
N SER A 89 9.44 9.05 17.61
CA SER A 89 9.71 9.52 16.24
C SER A 89 9.94 11.02 16.22
N ILE A 90 10.92 11.48 15.43
CA ILE A 90 11.14 12.91 15.20
C ILE A 90 10.44 13.38 13.92
N PHE A 91 9.90 14.60 13.93
CA PHE A 91 9.11 15.15 12.84
C PHE A 91 9.80 16.35 12.19
N ILE A 92 9.53 16.60 10.91
CA ILE A 92 10.05 17.78 10.20
C ILE A 92 9.57 19.05 10.91
N GLY A 93 10.48 19.97 11.18
CA GLY A 93 10.21 21.18 11.95
C GLY A 93 10.19 20.98 13.46
N GLN A 94 10.42 19.76 13.96
CA GLN A 94 10.67 19.53 15.38
C GLN A 94 12.00 20.17 15.77
N ARG A 95 12.00 20.90 16.87
CA ARG A 95 13.21 21.50 17.44
C ARG A 95 13.77 20.55 18.50
N LEU A 96 15.00 20.08 18.30
CA LEU A 96 15.71 19.22 19.23
C LEU A 96 16.87 20.01 19.84
N ARG A 97 17.03 19.93 21.16
CA ARG A 97 18.24 20.31 21.86
C ARG A 97 19.34 19.31 21.51
N ILE A 98 20.49 19.80 21.07
CA ILE A 98 21.63 18.98 20.64
C ILE A 98 22.83 19.38 21.47
N LYS A 99 23.67 18.39 21.79
CA LYS A 99 24.99 18.60 22.38
C LYS A 99 26.04 18.14 21.38
N THR A 100 26.88 19.06 20.94
CA THR A 100 28.02 18.81 20.06
C THR A 100 29.23 18.42 20.89
N HIS A 101 29.85 17.26 20.63
CA HIS A 101 31.11 16.89 21.28
C HIS A 101 32.29 17.43 20.46
N GLN A 102 32.76 18.63 20.82
CA GLN A 102 34.00 19.17 20.30
C GLN A 102 35.16 18.49 21.03
N GLY A 103 35.71 17.39 20.50
CA GLY A 103 36.82 16.71 21.19
C GLY A 103 37.33 15.36 20.67
N TYR A 104 36.77 14.77 19.61
CA TYR A 104 37.31 13.51 19.05
C TYR A 104 38.21 13.71 17.81
N GLY A 105 38.70 14.93 17.60
CA GLY A 105 39.61 15.30 16.52
C GLY A 105 41.00 15.68 17.03
N ASN A 106 41.69 14.79 17.74
CA ASN A 106 43.16 14.68 17.81
C ASN A 106 43.58 13.77 18.96
N THR A 107 43.75 12.48 18.71
CA THR A 107 44.66 11.64 19.51
C THR A 107 45.42 10.71 18.58
N SER A 108 46.30 11.30 17.77
CA SER A 108 47.51 10.62 17.31
C SER A 108 48.33 10.24 18.56
N GLY A 109 48.02 9.11 19.19
CA GLY A 109 48.75 8.62 20.38
C GLY A 109 47.97 7.82 21.42
N SER A 110 46.66 7.59 21.27
CA SER A 110 45.91 6.77 22.24
C SER A 110 45.85 5.30 21.78
N ALA A 111 46.16 4.38 22.70
CA ALA A 111 46.20 2.95 22.44
C ALA A 111 44.96 2.47 21.66
N SER A 112 45.19 1.69 20.60
CA SER A 112 44.12 1.07 19.82
C SER A 112 43.99 -0.39 20.23
N GLY A 113 42.77 -0.81 20.57
CA GLY A 113 42.43 -2.22 20.72
C GLY A 113 42.04 -2.82 19.37
N THR A 114 42.11 -4.14 19.23
CA THR A 114 41.55 -4.86 18.08
C THR A 114 40.23 -5.53 18.47
N TYR A 115 39.24 -5.41 17.60
CA TYR A 115 37.93 -6.03 17.74
C TYR A 115 37.67 -6.93 16.52
N THR A 116 37.47 -8.22 16.76
CA THR A 116 37.06 -9.16 15.70
C THR A 116 35.55 -9.05 15.50
N VAL A 117 35.16 -8.56 14.33
CA VAL A 117 33.78 -8.46 13.86
C VAL A 117 33.11 -9.82 13.96
N GLN A 118 32.00 -9.89 14.67
CA GLN A 118 31.21 -11.10 14.84
C GLN A 118 30.07 -11.15 13.83
N ARG A 119 29.52 -12.35 13.59
CA ARG A 119 28.39 -12.52 12.68
C ARG A 119 27.17 -11.75 13.23
N GLY A 120 26.77 -10.69 12.51
CA GLY A 120 25.67 -9.80 12.90
C GLY A 120 26.11 -8.41 13.39
N ASP A 121 27.42 -8.15 13.50
CA ASP A 121 27.93 -6.83 13.84
C ASP A 121 27.70 -5.81 12.72
N SER A 122 27.55 -4.55 13.13
CA SER A 122 27.58 -3.38 12.24
C SER A 122 28.53 -2.34 12.82
N LEU A 123 29.07 -1.45 11.98
CA LEU A 123 29.91 -0.35 12.45
C LEU A 123 29.20 0.50 13.53
N TYR A 124 27.86 0.60 13.44
CA TYR A 124 27.03 1.25 14.46
C TYR A 124 27.06 0.51 15.81
N ALA A 125 26.86 -0.81 15.82
CA ALA A 125 26.89 -1.61 17.03
C ALA A 125 28.28 -1.58 17.69
N ILE A 126 29.34 -1.57 16.87
CA ILE A 126 30.73 -1.49 17.33
C ILE A 126 31.03 -0.08 17.87
N ALA A 127 30.61 0.99 17.18
CA ALA A 127 30.77 2.38 17.63
C ALA A 127 30.14 2.62 19.00
N ASN A 128 28.90 2.18 19.19
CA ASN A 128 28.22 2.26 20.47
C ASN A 128 28.91 1.44 21.56
N ARG A 129 29.44 0.26 21.21
CA ARG A 129 30.15 -0.62 22.15
C ARG A 129 31.41 0.04 22.71
N PHE A 130 32.13 0.77 21.87
CA PHE A 130 33.38 1.44 22.23
C PHE A 130 33.19 2.94 22.52
N GLN A 131 31.93 3.39 22.68
CA GLN A 131 31.56 4.78 22.97
C GLN A 131 32.27 5.80 22.05
N THR A 132 32.32 5.47 20.76
CA THR A 132 32.95 6.28 19.72
C THR A 132 31.96 6.49 18.58
N SER A 133 32.30 7.31 17.58
CA SER A 133 31.44 7.48 16.41
C SER A 133 31.74 6.43 15.33
N VAL A 134 30.75 6.16 14.48
CA VAL A 134 30.96 5.32 13.28
C VAL A 134 32.06 5.91 12.39
N GLN A 135 32.11 7.24 12.29
CA GLN A 135 33.11 7.93 11.48
C GLN A 135 34.52 7.71 12.02
N ASP A 136 34.69 7.67 13.34
CA ASP A 136 35.99 7.44 13.96
C ASP A 136 36.48 6.01 13.75
N ILE A 137 35.58 5.01 13.82
CA ILE A 137 35.93 3.63 13.48
C ILE A 137 36.31 3.50 12.00
N LEU A 138 35.56 4.16 11.11
CA LEU A 138 35.89 4.18 9.68
C LEU A 138 37.27 4.76 9.43
N ASN A 139 37.54 5.93 10.02
CA ASN A 139 38.83 6.63 9.90
C ASN A 139 39.97 5.79 10.48
N LEU A 140 39.80 5.22 11.68
CA LEU A 140 40.82 4.42 12.37
C LEU A 140 41.20 3.14 11.62
N ASN A 141 40.32 2.66 10.73
CA ASN A 141 40.52 1.46 9.92
C ASN A 141 40.76 1.76 8.43
N GLY A 142 40.82 3.02 8.02
CA GLY A 142 40.93 3.41 6.61
C GLY A 142 39.78 2.90 5.74
N LEU A 143 38.60 2.68 6.33
CA LEU A 143 37.43 2.15 5.65
C LEU A 143 36.60 3.27 5.04
N SER A 144 36.08 3.04 3.83
CA SER A 144 35.11 3.96 3.23
C SER A 144 33.75 3.88 3.94
N LYS A 145 32.95 4.95 3.86
CA LYS A 145 31.62 5.01 4.47
C LYS A 145 30.63 3.90 4.04
N ASN A 146 30.92 3.23 2.93
CA ASN A 146 30.10 2.14 2.38
C ASN A 146 30.77 0.76 2.58
N ALA A 147 31.83 0.68 3.40
CA ALA A 147 32.53 -0.58 3.63
C ALA A 147 31.60 -1.64 4.24
N THR A 148 31.59 -2.81 3.62
CA THR A 148 30.86 -3.99 4.13
C THR A 148 31.72 -4.69 5.17
N LEU A 149 31.15 -4.96 6.35
CA LEU A 149 31.84 -5.72 7.40
C LEU A 149 31.64 -7.22 7.22
N TYR A 150 32.73 -7.98 7.33
CA TYR A 150 32.71 -9.44 7.27
C TYR A 150 32.95 -10.04 8.67
N ALA A 151 32.20 -11.08 9.03
CA ALA A 151 32.46 -11.82 10.25
C ALA A 151 33.89 -12.41 10.22
N GLY A 152 34.64 -12.23 11.29
CA GLY A 152 36.06 -12.56 11.40
C GLY A 152 37.01 -11.41 11.02
N GLN A 153 36.52 -10.32 10.43
CA GLN A 153 37.33 -9.13 10.13
C GLN A 153 37.83 -8.47 11.42
N GLN A 154 39.11 -8.10 11.49
CA GLN A 154 39.63 -7.32 12.63
C GLN A 154 39.51 -5.83 12.35
N LEU A 155 38.95 -5.08 13.30
CA LEU A 155 38.89 -3.63 13.30
C LEU A 155 39.70 -3.07 14.47
N LYS A 156 40.50 -2.05 14.21
CA LYS A 156 41.04 -1.15 15.24
C LYS A 156 39.90 -0.36 15.85
N VAL A 157 39.85 -0.29 17.17
CA VAL A 157 38.87 0.49 17.94
C VAL A 157 39.59 1.28 19.02
N PRO A 158 39.08 2.44 19.46
CA PRO A 158 39.71 3.20 20.55
C PRO A 158 39.77 2.36 21.84
N ALA A 159 40.91 2.36 22.53
CA ALA A 159 41.00 1.74 23.87
C ALA A 159 40.34 2.67 24.89
N VAL A 160 39.21 2.24 25.44
CA VAL A 160 38.53 2.97 26.51
C VAL A 160 39.02 2.38 27.85
N THR A 161 39.94 3.08 28.52
CA THR A 161 40.32 2.75 29.90
C THR A 161 39.31 3.37 30.85
N ASN A 162 38.31 2.59 31.27
CA ASN A 162 37.38 3.01 32.31
C ASN A 162 38.03 2.89 33.69
N THR A 163 38.52 4.00 34.24
CA THR A 163 38.82 4.14 35.67
C THR A 163 37.64 4.82 36.38
N GLY A 164 37.12 4.18 37.43
CA GLY A 164 36.16 4.81 38.35
C GLY A 164 34.99 3.90 38.76
N SER A 165 35.18 3.18 39.87
CA SER A 165 34.32 2.15 40.46
C SER A 165 33.10 2.66 41.24
N THR A 166 32.01 1.89 41.24
CA THR A 166 31.27 1.50 42.46
C THR A 166 30.59 0.15 42.24
N GLN A 167 30.77 -0.76 43.20
CA GLN A 167 30.32 -2.15 43.16
C GLN A 167 28.81 -2.30 43.34
N GLN A 168 28.19 -3.08 42.44
CA GLN A 168 27.18 -4.13 42.64
C GLN A 168 26.20 -4.14 41.47
N ASP A 169 26.28 -5.18 40.64
CA ASP A 169 25.15 -6.01 40.18
C ASP A 169 25.69 -6.95 39.08
N LEU A 170 25.88 -8.24 39.41
CA LEU A 170 26.21 -9.30 38.45
C LEU A 170 24.96 -9.66 37.62
N SER A 171 24.28 -8.67 37.04
CA SER A 171 23.12 -8.91 36.18
C SER A 171 23.61 -9.41 34.82
N ASN A 172 23.31 -10.67 34.50
CA ASN A 172 23.49 -11.21 33.16
C ASN A 172 22.62 -10.42 32.18
N TYR A 173 23.23 -9.63 31.32
CA TYR A 173 22.52 -8.91 30.27
C TYR A 173 22.43 -9.77 29.01
N TYR A 174 21.24 -9.88 28.46
CA TYR A 174 21.00 -10.44 27.14
C TYR A 174 20.79 -9.31 26.13
N THR A 175 21.60 -9.28 25.08
CA THR A 175 21.42 -8.34 23.96
C THR A 175 20.49 -8.97 22.93
N VAL A 176 19.32 -8.35 22.73
CA VAL A 176 18.27 -8.80 21.81
C VAL A 176 18.86 -8.93 20.39
N GLN A 177 18.78 -10.12 19.79
CA GLN A 177 19.30 -10.39 18.44
C GLN A 177 18.20 -10.29 17.39
N ARG A 178 18.59 -10.25 16.10
CA ARG A 178 17.64 -10.20 14.99
C ARG A 178 16.83 -11.49 14.93
N GLY A 179 15.53 -11.37 15.17
CA GLY A 179 14.60 -12.51 15.26
C GLY A 179 14.24 -12.91 16.69
N ASP A 180 14.87 -12.30 17.71
CA ASP A 180 14.51 -12.54 19.10
C ASP A 180 13.17 -11.88 19.46
N SER A 181 12.43 -12.55 20.33
CA SER A 181 11.30 -12.00 21.07
C SER A 181 11.57 -12.15 22.56
N LEU A 182 10.91 -11.34 23.40
CA LEU A 182 11.09 -11.44 24.86
C LEU A 182 10.76 -12.84 25.37
N TYR A 183 9.85 -13.53 24.68
CA TYR A 183 9.51 -14.93 24.88
C TYR A 183 10.66 -15.90 24.53
N ALA A 184 11.29 -15.74 23.37
CA ALA A 184 12.43 -16.57 22.97
C ALA A 184 13.65 -16.36 23.90
N ILE A 185 13.86 -15.13 24.34
CA ILE A 185 14.91 -14.77 25.29
C ILE A 185 14.61 -15.36 26.66
N ALA A 186 13.38 -15.25 27.15
CA ALA A 186 12.94 -15.84 28.41
C ALA A 186 13.11 -17.36 28.42
N GLN A 187 12.71 -18.05 27.34
CA GLN A 187 12.94 -19.49 27.21
C GLN A 187 14.42 -19.85 27.22
N LYS A 188 15.25 -19.11 26.47
CA LYS A 188 16.70 -19.35 26.41
C LYS A 188 17.40 -19.08 27.75
N ALA A 189 16.87 -18.15 28.54
CA ALA A 189 17.35 -17.81 29.88
C ALA A 189 16.68 -18.62 31.00
N GLY A 190 15.76 -19.55 30.68
CA GLY A 190 15.07 -20.36 31.68
C GLY A 190 14.16 -19.56 32.63
N THR A 191 13.60 -18.45 32.18
CA THR A 191 12.75 -17.55 32.98
C THR A 191 11.43 -17.22 32.24
N THR A 192 10.66 -16.25 32.73
CA THR A 192 9.45 -15.74 32.07
C THR A 192 9.65 -14.35 31.46
N PRO A 193 8.90 -14.03 30.39
CA PRO A 193 8.85 -12.68 29.82
C PRO A 193 8.54 -11.61 30.87
N GLN A 194 7.59 -11.90 31.77
CA GLN A 194 7.14 -10.97 32.81
C GLN A 194 8.26 -10.66 33.82
N ALA A 195 9.05 -11.67 34.20
CA ALA A 195 10.20 -11.48 35.09
C ALA A 195 11.29 -10.63 34.44
N ILE A 196 11.54 -10.79 33.13
CA ILE A 196 12.47 -9.93 32.37
C ILE A 196 11.91 -8.50 32.31
N LEU A 197 10.62 -8.30 32.00
CA LEU A 197 10.02 -6.96 31.95
C LEU A 197 10.10 -6.24 33.30
N GLN A 198 9.71 -6.92 34.37
CA GLN A 198 9.78 -6.39 35.73
C GLN A 198 11.21 -6.05 36.13
N LEU A 199 12.17 -6.95 35.85
CA LEU A 199 13.59 -6.73 36.14
C LEU A 199 14.19 -5.55 35.37
N ASN A 200 13.58 -5.19 34.23
CA ASN A 200 14.00 -4.05 33.41
C ASN A 200 13.08 -2.82 33.53
N GLY A 201 12.07 -2.84 34.42
CA GLY A 201 11.11 -1.74 34.60
C GLY A 201 10.26 -1.44 33.37
N LEU A 202 10.02 -2.43 32.50
CA LEU A 202 9.28 -2.28 31.24
C LEU A 202 7.81 -2.70 31.40
N ALA A 203 6.90 -1.96 30.77
CA ALA A 203 5.46 -2.30 30.77
C ALA A 203 5.18 -3.58 29.96
N ALA A 204 4.08 -4.29 30.27
CA ALA A 204 3.72 -5.58 29.67
C ALA A 204 3.57 -5.59 28.13
N ASN A 205 3.32 -4.43 27.54
CA ASN A 205 3.17 -4.20 26.09
C ASN A 205 4.43 -3.62 25.42
N THR A 206 5.57 -3.62 26.11
CA THR A 206 6.83 -3.06 25.58
C THR A 206 7.41 -3.97 24.50
N ASN A 207 7.62 -3.41 23.30
CA ASN A 207 8.40 -4.08 22.26
C ASN A 207 9.89 -4.03 22.59
N ILE A 208 10.62 -5.09 22.24
CA ILE A 208 12.07 -5.12 22.34
C ILE A 208 12.72 -5.01 20.97
N TYR A 209 13.87 -4.36 20.91
CA TYR A 209 14.55 -4.02 19.67
C TYR A 209 15.90 -4.70 19.58
N VAL A 210 16.30 -5.12 18.37
CA VAL A 210 17.62 -5.71 18.13
C VAL A 210 18.72 -4.76 18.61
N GLY A 211 19.63 -5.25 19.44
CA GLY A 211 20.67 -4.48 20.11
C GLY A 211 20.28 -3.95 21.48
N GLN A 212 19.01 -4.01 21.88
CA GLN A 212 18.56 -3.66 23.23
C GLN A 212 19.17 -4.63 24.24
N LYS A 213 19.73 -4.12 25.34
CA LYS A 213 20.20 -4.95 26.45
C LYS A 213 19.10 -5.09 27.48
N LEU A 214 18.78 -6.32 27.83
CA LEU A 214 17.83 -6.67 28.87
C LEU A 214 18.57 -7.38 29.99
N LYS A 215 18.37 -6.97 31.24
CA LYS A 215 18.70 -7.80 32.41
C LYS A 215 17.88 -9.08 32.32
N VAL A 216 18.55 -10.24 32.36
CA VAL A 216 17.90 -11.55 32.40
C VAL A 216 18.30 -12.28 33.69
N PRO A 217 17.34 -12.85 34.45
CA PRO A 217 17.65 -13.67 35.61
C PRO A 217 18.49 -14.90 35.22
N SER A 218 19.46 -15.30 36.04
CA SER A 218 20.14 -16.61 35.90
C SER A 218 19.28 -17.72 36.51
N PRO A 219 19.28 -18.96 35.96
CA PRO A 219 18.54 -20.07 36.55
C PRO A 219 19.25 -20.55 37.82
N GLY A 220 18.67 -20.24 38.98
CA GLY A 220 19.14 -20.73 40.29
C GLY A 220 19.18 -19.66 41.37
N SER A 221 18.03 -19.11 41.75
CA SER A 221 17.77 -18.45 43.04
C SER A 221 16.26 -18.17 43.11
N GLY A 222 15.51 -19.11 43.68
CA GLY A 222 14.06 -18.98 43.89
C GLY A 222 13.72 -18.61 45.33
N THR A 223 12.50 -18.11 45.53
CA THR A 223 11.63 -18.25 46.73
C THR A 223 10.36 -17.43 46.49
N SER A 224 9.17 -17.69 47.04
CA SER A 224 8.39 -18.88 47.43
C SER A 224 7.03 -18.34 47.94
N GLY A 225 5.96 -19.14 47.81
CA GLY A 225 4.63 -18.91 48.39
C GLY A 225 3.59 -19.65 47.55
N SER A 226 3.37 -20.97 47.69
CA SER A 226 2.62 -21.70 48.75
C SER A 226 1.15 -21.27 48.83
N GLY A 227 0.13 -22.13 48.73
CA GLY A 227 0.07 -23.60 48.63
C GLY A 227 -1.37 -24.09 48.39
N GLY A 228 -1.53 -25.40 48.14
CA GLY A 228 -2.84 -26.07 48.03
C GLY A 228 -2.77 -27.39 47.27
N SER A 229 -2.52 -28.49 48.00
CA SER A 229 -2.34 -29.88 47.55
C SER A 229 -3.66 -30.64 47.41
N THR A 230 -3.76 -31.57 46.45
CA THR A 230 -4.11 -32.98 46.73
C THR A 230 -3.90 -33.94 45.53
N SER A 231 -3.01 -34.90 45.80
CA SER A 231 -2.68 -36.23 45.24
C SER A 231 -3.72 -37.05 44.42
N GLY A 232 -3.23 -37.88 43.48
CA GLY A 232 -3.97 -39.06 42.98
C GLY A 232 -3.53 -39.75 41.67
N ASN A 233 -2.34 -40.38 41.67
CA ASN A 233 -1.82 -41.53 40.89
C ASN A 233 -2.55 -42.14 39.63
N THR A 234 -1.74 -42.38 38.57
CA THR A 234 -1.56 -43.58 37.72
C THR A 234 -1.61 -43.35 36.20
N GLY A 235 -0.62 -43.92 35.51
CA GLY A 235 -0.31 -43.65 34.11
C GLY A 235 -1.21 -44.35 33.10
N ASN A 236 -1.28 -43.74 31.91
CA ASN A 236 -1.30 -44.38 30.60
C ASN A 236 -1.11 -43.29 29.53
N THR A 237 -0.19 -43.50 28.60
CA THR A 237 0.01 -42.68 27.40
C THR A 237 -1.16 -42.87 26.44
N PRO A 238 -1.78 -41.77 25.97
CA PRO A 238 -1.83 -41.54 24.51
C PRO A 238 -1.71 -40.06 24.10
N THR A 239 -1.11 -39.83 22.92
CA THR A 239 -1.10 -38.66 22.01
C THR A 239 -1.30 -37.22 22.55
N PRO A 240 -0.42 -36.25 22.22
CA PRO A 240 -0.60 -34.87 22.64
C PRO A 240 -1.86 -34.24 21.99
N PRO A 241 -2.69 -33.49 22.74
CA PRO A 241 -3.77 -32.68 22.18
C PRO A 241 -3.19 -31.50 21.38
N PRO A 242 -4.01 -30.83 20.52
CA PRO A 242 -3.54 -29.70 19.73
C PRO A 242 -2.98 -28.60 20.64
N ARG A 243 -1.79 -28.11 20.29
CA ARG A 243 -1.11 -27.03 21.01
C ARG A 243 -2.02 -25.79 21.10
N PRO A 244 -2.14 -25.13 22.27
CA PRO A 244 -2.84 -23.85 22.38
C PRO A 244 -2.18 -22.81 21.46
N GLN A 245 -2.97 -22.09 20.67
CA GLN A 245 -2.48 -21.00 19.83
C GLN A 245 -1.89 -19.86 20.70
N PRO A 246 -0.82 -19.17 20.28
CA PRO A 246 -0.31 -17.98 20.96
C PRO A 246 -1.39 -16.90 20.98
N ASN A 247 -1.58 -16.20 22.11
CA ASN A 247 -2.53 -15.10 22.22
C ASN A 247 -2.25 -14.02 21.17
N VAL A 248 -3.06 -14.00 20.10
CA VAL A 248 -3.10 -12.92 19.12
C VAL A 248 -3.56 -11.65 19.86
N PRO A 249 -2.85 -10.50 19.76
CA PRO A 249 -3.31 -9.23 20.32
C PRO A 249 -4.79 -8.99 20.00
N ALA A 250 -5.60 -8.63 21.00
CA ALA A 250 -7.06 -8.57 20.87
C ALA A 250 -7.54 -7.74 19.65
N HIS A 251 -6.83 -6.64 19.33
CA HIS A 251 -7.14 -5.81 18.16
C HIS A 251 -6.95 -6.55 16.81
N LEU A 252 -5.95 -7.43 16.69
CA LEU A 252 -5.74 -8.25 15.49
C LEU A 252 -6.82 -9.33 15.36
N THR A 253 -7.26 -9.90 16.49
CA THR A 253 -8.39 -10.85 16.52
C THR A 253 -9.68 -10.19 16.03
N HIS A 254 -9.96 -8.94 16.44
CA HIS A 254 -11.12 -8.20 15.94
C HIS A 254 -11.04 -7.90 14.44
N ILE A 255 -9.85 -7.54 13.93
CA ILE A 255 -9.65 -7.33 12.48
C ILE A 255 -9.86 -8.63 11.71
N GLN A 256 -9.35 -9.76 12.23
CA GLN A 256 -9.54 -11.07 11.61
C GLN A 256 -11.02 -11.46 11.57
N GLN A 257 -11.76 -11.23 12.66
CA GLN A 257 -13.21 -11.45 12.72
C GLN A 257 -13.97 -10.53 11.74
N ALA A 258 -13.60 -9.24 11.67
CA ALA A 258 -14.22 -8.30 10.72
C ALA A 258 -13.95 -8.70 9.26
N ARG A 259 -12.71 -9.10 8.95
CA ARG A 259 -12.32 -9.62 7.63
C ARG A 259 -13.05 -10.89 7.23
N ALA A 260 -13.52 -11.68 8.19
CA ALA A 260 -14.33 -12.87 7.90
C ALA A 260 -15.68 -12.54 7.24
N LEU A 261 -16.11 -11.28 7.21
CA LEU A 261 -17.24 -10.80 6.40
C LEU A 261 -17.00 -11.01 4.90
N ILE A 262 -15.75 -10.90 4.45
CA ILE A 262 -15.35 -11.09 3.06
C ILE A 262 -14.96 -12.56 2.87
N LYS A 263 -15.77 -13.30 2.12
CA LYS A 263 -15.53 -14.71 1.81
C LYS A 263 -14.78 -14.82 0.50
N VAL A 264 -13.64 -15.51 0.51
CA VAL A 264 -12.85 -15.78 -0.69
C VAL A 264 -12.89 -17.27 -0.98
N GLN A 265 -13.25 -17.63 -2.21
CA GLN A 265 -13.11 -18.98 -2.75
C GLN A 265 -12.08 -18.95 -3.86
N GLU A 266 -11.16 -19.92 -3.86
CA GLU A 266 -10.08 -20.03 -4.84
C GLU A 266 -10.20 -21.34 -5.61
N LEU A 267 -10.09 -21.26 -6.92
CA LEU A 267 -9.83 -22.40 -7.79
C LEU A 267 -8.39 -22.31 -8.25
N ASN A 268 -7.51 -23.06 -7.59
CA ASN A 268 -6.06 -22.86 -7.62
C ASN A 268 -5.34 -24.05 -8.26
N GLY A 269 -4.70 -23.84 -9.40
CA GLY A 269 -3.93 -24.88 -10.11
C GLY A 269 -2.76 -25.43 -9.29
N LYS A 270 -2.17 -24.65 -8.38
CA LYS A 270 -0.95 -25.00 -7.67
C LYS A 270 -1.20 -26.11 -6.66
N ALA A 271 -2.38 -26.10 -6.03
CA ALA A 271 -2.82 -27.15 -5.11
C ALA A 271 -2.92 -28.51 -5.81
N ILE A 272 -3.25 -28.52 -7.10
CA ILE A 272 -3.40 -29.75 -7.91
C ILE A 272 -2.04 -30.20 -8.47
N MET A 273 -1.27 -29.26 -9.01
CA MET A 273 0.00 -29.55 -9.67
C MET A 273 1.12 -29.96 -8.68
N GLY A 274 1.02 -29.55 -7.42
CA GLY A 274 1.91 -29.99 -6.34
C GLY A 274 3.39 -29.72 -6.64
N SER A 275 4.22 -30.78 -6.60
CA SER A 275 5.65 -30.71 -6.90
C SER A 275 5.99 -30.46 -8.39
N GLY A 276 4.97 -30.36 -9.26
CA GLY A 276 5.13 -30.16 -10.70
C GLY A 276 5.02 -31.45 -11.52
N LEU A 277 5.38 -31.34 -12.81
CA LEU A 277 5.36 -32.43 -13.77
C LEU A 277 6.75 -33.08 -13.90
N ARG A 278 6.79 -34.41 -14.03
CA ARG A 278 8.02 -35.19 -14.32
C ARG A 278 8.30 -35.28 -15.82
N GLY A 279 7.26 -35.24 -16.64
CA GLY A 279 7.35 -35.27 -18.10
C GLY A 279 6.22 -34.48 -18.77
N ALA A 280 6.34 -34.32 -20.09
CA ALA A 280 5.35 -33.60 -20.87
C ALA A 280 4.06 -34.41 -21.07
N VAL A 281 2.92 -33.71 -21.03
CA VAL A 281 1.60 -34.22 -21.41
C VAL A 281 1.23 -33.68 -22.79
N GLY A 282 0.77 -34.55 -23.70
CA GLY A 282 0.31 -34.18 -25.05
C GLY A 282 1.32 -34.36 -26.19
N ARG A 283 2.58 -34.76 -25.92
CA ARG A 283 3.63 -34.92 -26.95
C ARG A 283 4.20 -36.33 -27.08
N THR A 284 4.35 -37.07 -25.98
CA THR A 284 5.21 -38.26 -25.93
C THR A 284 4.44 -39.57 -26.11
N ASN A 285 5.15 -40.62 -26.52
CA ASN A 285 4.65 -42.00 -26.55
C ASN A 285 4.77 -42.69 -25.17
N HIS A 286 5.25 -41.98 -24.15
CA HIS A 286 5.53 -42.48 -22.80
C HIS A 286 5.20 -41.42 -21.76
N MET A 287 3.94 -41.00 -21.69
CA MET A 287 3.49 -40.03 -20.70
C MET A 287 3.39 -40.66 -19.32
N ASN A 288 3.73 -39.86 -18.32
CA ASN A 288 3.60 -40.24 -16.94
C ASN A 288 2.11 -40.17 -16.50
N PRO A 289 1.54 -41.25 -15.93
CA PRO A 289 0.14 -41.30 -15.50
C PRO A 289 -0.25 -40.20 -14.50
N ASP A 290 0.60 -39.92 -13.51
CA ASP A 290 0.31 -38.92 -12.48
C ASP A 290 0.40 -37.49 -13.03
N ASP A 291 1.29 -37.25 -14.01
CA ASP A 291 1.36 -35.96 -14.68
C ASP A 291 0.13 -35.71 -15.56
N LEU A 292 -0.34 -36.75 -16.26
CA LEU A 292 -1.60 -36.71 -17.00
C LEU A 292 -2.79 -36.43 -16.06
N ASP A 293 -2.87 -37.13 -14.93
CA ASP A 293 -3.91 -36.94 -13.91
C ASP A 293 -3.94 -35.49 -13.39
N LYS A 294 -2.78 -34.91 -13.04
CA LYS A 294 -2.67 -33.52 -12.57
C LYS A 294 -3.19 -32.52 -13.61
N VAL A 295 -2.78 -32.67 -14.87
CA VAL A 295 -3.22 -31.79 -15.97
C VAL A 295 -4.73 -31.93 -16.20
N GLN A 296 -5.24 -33.16 -16.25
CA GLN A 296 -6.67 -33.43 -16.43
C GLN A 296 -7.49 -32.84 -15.28
N LYS A 297 -7.06 -33.01 -14.02
CA LYS A 297 -7.73 -32.42 -12.85
C LYS A 297 -7.82 -30.90 -12.91
N CYS A 298 -6.76 -30.22 -13.34
CA CYS A 298 -6.80 -28.77 -13.53
C CYS A 298 -7.82 -28.39 -14.62
N LEU A 299 -7.80 -29.07 -15.77
CA LEU A 299 -8.71 -28.80 -16.88
C LEU A 299 -10.18 -29.10 -16.51
N ILE A 300 -10.42 -30.14 -15.72
CA ILE A 300 -11.75 -30.47 -15.17
C ILE A 300 -12.24 -29.36 -14.25
N GLN A 301 -11.40 -28.90 -13.32
CA GLN A 301 -11.77 -27.78 -12.43
C GLN A 301 -12.08 -26.50 -13.22
N LEU A 302 -11.35 -26.25 -14.31
CA LEU A 302 -11.61 -25.11 -15.20
C LEU A 302 -12.82 -25.30 -16.13
N GLY A 303 -13.49 -26.46 -16.06
CA GLY A 303 -14.63 -26.80 -16.91
C GLY A 303 -14.27 -26.99 -18.38
N LEU A 304 -13.00 -27.29 -18.68
CA LEU A 304 -12.48 -27.48 -20.05
C LEU A 304 -12.38 -28.95 -20.45
N LEU A 305 -12.39 -29.85 -19.47
CA LEU A 305 -12.46 -31.30 -19.68
C LEU A 305 -13.62 -31.85 -18.85
N PRO A 306 -14.49 -32.72 -19.39
CA PRO A 306 -15.56 -33.33 -18.61
C PRO A 306 -14.99 -34.16 -17.45
N GLY A 307 -15.62 -34.14 -16.28
CA GLY A 307 -15.17 -34.93 -15.13
C GLY A 307 -15.26 -36.46 -15.34
N GLN A 308 -16.16 -36.89 -16.23
CA GLN A 308 -16.23 -38.28 -16.71
C GLN A 308 -15.76 -38.32 -18.17
N HIS A 309 -14.66 -39.02 -18.43
CA HIS A 309 -14.11 -39.21 -19.77
C HIS A 309 -13.33 -40.53 -19.83
N SER A 310 -13.12 -41.05 -21.04
CA SER A 310 -12.44 -42.34 -21.27
C SER A 310 -10.91 -42.28 -21.18
N GLU A 311 -10.35 -41.09 -20.94
CA GLU A 311 -8.91 -40.83 -21.01
C GLU A 311 -8.23 -40.76 -19.64
N SER A 312 -8.91 -41.22 -18.58
CA SER A 312 -8.28 -41.28 -17.25
C SER A 312 -7.06 -42.23 -17.29
N PRO A 313 -5.98 -41.94 -16.54
CA PRO A 313 -4.80 -42.79 -16.56
C PRO A 313 -5.12 -44.24 -16.17
N ALA A 314 -6.01 -44.43 -15.18
CA ALA A 314 -6.48 -45.75 -14.76
C ALA A 314 -7.22 -46.51 -15.89
N ALA A 315 -7.99 -45.83 -16.73
CA ALA A 315 -8.65 -46.45 -17.89
C ALA A 315 -7.65 -46.85 -18.97
N LEU A 316 -6.64 -46.00 -19.21
CA LEU A 316 -5.64 -46.21 -20.27
C LEU A 316 -4.60 -47.29 -19.92
N GLN A 317 -4.32 -47.50 -18.62
CA GLN A 317 -3.36 -48.51 -18.17
C GLN A 317 -3.90 -49.95 -18.14
N ARG A 318 -5.22 -50.17 -18.26
CA ARG A 318 -5.88 -51.49 -18.16
C ARG A 318 -5.52 -52.48 -19.28
N LYS A 319 -4.69 -52.11 -20.26
CA LYS A 319 -4.13 -53.00 -21.30
C LYS A 319 -2.63 -53.27 -21.08
N GLY A 320 -2.28 -54.00 -20.03
CA GLY A 320 -0.94 -54.61 -19.89
C GLY A 320 0.21 -53.67 -19.51
N GLY A 321 -0.06 -52.53 -18.87
CA GLY A 321 1.00 -51.67 -18.32
C GLY A 321 1.85 -50.92 -19.37
N GLY A 322 1.42 -50.92 -20.62
CA GLY A 322 2.08 -50.18 -21.70
C GLY A 322 2.06 -48.66 -21.49
N PRO A 323 2.99 -47.93 -22.12
CA PRO A 323 3.13 -46.49 -21.94
C PRO A 323 1.91 -45.73 -22.49
N ILE A 324 1.48 -44.68 -21.77
CA ILE A 324 0.37 -43.83 -22.22
C ILE A 324 0.87 -42.93 -23.37
N MET A 325 0.24 -43.07 -24.54
CA MET A 325 0.61 -42.34 -25.76
C MET A 325 -0.31 -41.14 -26.00
N ALA A 326 0.22 -40.05 -26.55
CA ALA A 326 -0.54 -38.84 -26.90
C ALA A 326 -1.79 -39.11 -27.75
N ARG A 327 -1.72 -40.07 -28.71
CA ARG A 327 -2.87 -40.49 -29.52
C ARG A 327 -4.06 -41.06 -28.73
N SER A 328 -3.84 -41.43 -27.47
CA SER A 328 -4.84 -42.04 -26.59
C SER A 328 -5.57 -41.01 -25.71
N ILE A 329 -5.20 -39.72 -25.82
CA ILE A 329 -5.78 -38.63 -25.02
C ILE A 329 -6.25 -37.41 -25.86
N PRO A 330 -6.92 -37.61 -27.03
CA PRO A 330 -7.30 -36.50 -27.91
C PRO A 330 -8.20 -35.44 -27.24
N GLN A 331 -9.11 -35.80 -26.34
CA GLN A 331 -9.96 -34.85 -25.60
C GLN A 331 -9.12 -33.99 -24.65
N THR A 332 -8.15 -34.58 -23.97
CA THR A 332 -7.22 -33.86 -23.10
C THR A 332 -6.38 -32.87 -23.91
N ILE A 333 -5.85 -33.28 -25.07
CA ILE A 333 -5.09 -32.39 -25.96
C ILE A 333 -5.96 -31.22 -26.46
N ALA A 334 -7.20 -31.49 -26.86
CA ALA A 334 -8.15 -30.46 -27.25
C ALA A 334 -8.47 -29.49 -26.10
N ALA A 335 -8.64 -30.00 -24.87
CA ALA A 335 -8.85 -29.18 -23.68
C ALA A 335 -7.63 -28.30 -23.34
N ILE A 336 -6.40 -28.80 -23.55
CA ILE A 336 -5.17 -28.00 -23.43
C ILE A 336 -5.17 -26.87 -24.46
N GLN A 337 -5.51 -27.15 -25.72
CA GLN A 337 -5.59 -26.12 -26.77
C GLN A 337 -6.68 -25.08 -26.46
N GLN A 338 -7.84 -25.53 -25.96
CA GLN A 338 -8.91 -24.65 -25.54
C GLN A 338 -8.47 -23.75 -24.37
N PHE A 339 -7.76 -24.30 -23.39
CA PHE A 339 -7.15 -23.52 -22.30
C PHE A 339 -6.21 -22.45 -22.85
N GLN A 340 -5.28 -22.85 -23.73
CA GLN A 340 -4.31 -21.97 -24.34
C GLN A 340 -4.98 -20.79 -25.09
N SER A 341 -6.02 -21.08 -25.88
CA SER A 341 -6.75 -20.07 -26.64
C SER A 341 -7.63 -19.17 -25.76
N LYS A 342 -8.39 -19.75 -24.83
CA LYS A 342 -9.32 -19.04 -23.93
C LYS A 342 -8.59 -18.05 -23.04
N TYR A 343 -7.44 -18.45 -22.50
CA TYR A 343 -6.66 -17.62 -21.58
C TYR A 343 -5.47 -16.91 -22.24
N LYS A 344 -5.36 -16.98 -23.58
CA LYS A 344 -4.30 -16.33 -24.35
C LYS A 344 -2.92 -16.66 -23.79
N VAL A 345 -2.62 -17.94 -23.60
CA VAL A 345 -1.34 -18.39 -23.01
C VAL A 345 -0.15 -17.91 -23.86
N ASP A 346 -0.32 -17.85 -25.18
CA ASP A 346 0.66 -17.33 -26.13
C ASP A 346 0.98 -15.84 -25.94
N TYR A 347 0.07 -15.05 -25.35
CA TYR A 347 0.31 -13.65 -25.00
C TYR A 347 1.61 -13.44 -24.19
N TRP A 348 1.92 -14.38 -23.32
CA TRP A 348 3.06 -14.29 -22.40
C TRP A 348 4.41 -14.63 -23.05
N THR A 349 4.42 -15.07 -24.32
CA THR A 349 5.64 -15.36 -25.08
C THR A 349 6.07 -14.19 -25.98
N GLN A 350 5.25 -13.14 -26.10
CA GLN A 350 5.38 -12.14 -27.16
C GLN A 350 6.48 -11.09 -26.93
N THR A 351 6.81 -10.79 -25.66
CA THR A 351 7.71 -9.68 -25.30
C THR A 351 8.74 -10.13 -24.26
N PRO A 352 9.98 -9.61 -24.27
CA PRO A 352 11.01 -9.93 -23.29
C PRO A 352 10.55 -9.77 -21.83
N GLU A 353 9.75 -8.74 -21.53
CA GLU A 353 9.25 -8.45 -20.18
C GLU A 353 8.32 -9.54 -19.67
N ARG A 354 7.42 -10.04 -20.53
CA ARG A 354 6.50 -11.15 -20.21
C ARG A 354 7.23 -12.48 -20.09
N ILE A 355 8.20 -12.72 -20.96
CA ILE A 355 9.07 -13.91 -20.88
C ILE A 355 9.84 -13.90 -19.56
N ALA A 356 10.39 -12.74 -19.16
CA ALA A 356 11.11 -12.60 -17.90
C ALA A 356 10.21 -12.87 -16.68
N MET A 357 8.94 -12.45 -16.72
CA MET A 357 7.97 -12.75 -15.64
C MET A 357 7.72 -14.25 -15.46
N LEU A 358 7.69 -15.03 -16.55
CA LEU A 358 7.46 -16.48 -16.47
C LEU A 358 8.76 -17.29 -16.41
N GLY A 359 9.90 -16.71 -16.78
CA GLY A 359 11.19 -17.40 -16.85
C GLY A 359 11.32 -18.36 -18.04
N THR A 360 10.40 -18.32 -19.01
CA THR A 360 10.42 -19.19 -20.20
C THR A 360 9.64 -18.57 -21.36
N ARG A 361 10.04 -18.91 -22.58
CA ARG A 361 9.30 -18.62 -23.82
C ARG A 361 8.78 -19.88 -24.51
N GLN A 362 9.03 -21.05 -23.90
CA GLN A 362 8.65 -22.32 -24.50
C GLN A 362 7.14 -22.45 -24.50
N TYR A 363 6.56 -22.64 -25.68
CA TYR A 363 5.13 -22.78 -25.87
C TYR A 363 4.88 -23.74 -27.01
N ASN A 364 4.06 -24.76 -26.77
CA ASN A 364 3.69 -25.76 -27.76
C ASN A 364 2.18 -25.98 -27.69
N SER A 365 1.50 -25.85 -28.83
CA SER A 365 0.05 -26.05 -28.89
C SER A 365 -0.32 -27.48 -28.46
N GLY A 366 -1.31 -27.61 -27.58
CA GLY A 366 -1.82 -28.90 -27.09
C GLY A 366 -0.87 -29.68 -26.18
N ILE A 367 0.21 -29.05 -25.70
CA ILE A 367 1.23 -29.69 -24.88
C ILE A 367 1.41 -28.90 -23.57
N VAL A 368 1.59 -29.63 -22.47
CA VAL A 368 2.01 -29.11 -21.16
C VAL A 368 3.31 -29.81 -20.77
N SER A 369 4.42 -29.08 -20.81
CA SER A 369 5.75 -29.60 -20.47
C SER A 369 6.29 -28.93 -19.20
N PRO A 370 7.16 -29.62 -18.43
CA PRO A 370 7.92 -28.96 -17.36
C PRO A 370 8.60 -27.69 -17.92
N ASN A 371 8.42 -26.57 -17.23
CA ASN A 371 8.99 -25.25 -17.58
C ASN A 371 8.52 -24.63 -18.91
N ASP A 372 7.39 -25.08 -19.48
CA ASP A 372 6.73 -24.33 -20.55
C ASP A 372 5.69 -23.34 -20.02
N VAL A 373 5.31 -22.37 -20.87
CA VAL A 373 4.36 -21.31 -20.50
C VAL A 373 3.00 -21.90 -20.15
N THR A 374 2.55 -22.95 -20.84
CA THR A 374 1.27 -23.61 -20.54
C THR A 374 1.27 -24.19 -19.12
N TYR A 375 2.33 -24.85 -18.72
CA TYR A 375 2.50 -25.42 -17.38
C TYR A 375 2.50 -24.33 -16.31
N ILE A 376 3.22 -23.23 -16.51
CA ILE A 376 3.27 -22.13 -15.53
C ILE A 376 1.91 -21.49 -15.37
N VAL A 377 1.24 -21.16 -16.48
CA VAL A 377 -0.10 -20.56 -16.43
C VAL A 377 -1.06 -21.54 -15.77
N LEU A 378 -1.08 -22.82 -16.16
CA LEU A 378 -2.00 -23.82 -15.61
C LEU A 378 -1.72 -24.14 -14.12
N ARG A 379 -0.45 -24.14 -13.70
CA ARG A 379 -0.04 -24.29 -12.29
C ARG A 379 -0.43 -23.07 -11.47
N ASP A 380 -0.14 -21.87 -11.92
CA ASP A 380 -0.35 -20.67 -11.10
C ASP A 380 -1.74 -20.05 -11.31
N PHE A 381 -2.53 -20.55 -12.28
CA PHE A 381 -3.88 -20.06 -12.54
C PHE A 381 -4.70 -20.14 -11.26
N THR A 382 -5.27 -19.00 -10.89
CA THR A 382 -6.21 -18.91 -9.78
C THR A 382 -7.39 -18.06 -10.19
N GLN A 383 -8.59 -18.65 -10.15
CA GLN A 383 -9.84 -17.91 -10.21
C GLN A 383 -10.34 -17.66 -8.79
N TYR A 384 -10.67 -16.41 -8.50
CA TYR A 384 -11.14 -15.95 -7.21
C TYR A 384 -12.61 -15.60 -7.31
N LYS A 385 -13.41 -16.07 -6.35
CA LYS A 385 -14.75 -15.54 -6.07
C LYS A 385 -14.72 -14.87 -4.70
N VAL A 386 -14.97 -13.57 -4.67
CA VAL A 386 -15.00 -12.77 -3.45
C VAL A 386 -16.42 -12.33 -3.18
N ALA A 387 -17.00 -12.81 -2.08
CA ALA A 387 -18.39 -12.57 -1.71
C ALA A 387 -18.51 -11.81 -0.39
N PHE A 388 -19.44 -10.87 -0.31
CA PHE A 388 -19.73 -10.10 0.89
C PHE A 388 -21.16 -9.53 0.87
N PRO A 389 -21.76 -9.20 2.03
CA PRO A 389 -23.08 -8.59 2.08
C PRO A 389 -23.11 -7.22 1.41
N HIS A 390 -24.16 -6.96 0.64
CA HIS A 390 -24.40 -5.67 0.04
C HIS A 390 -24.61 -4.61 1.15
N PRO A 391 -24.00 -3.40 1.06
CA PRO A 391 -24.14 -2.33 2.04
C PRO A 391 -25.58 -1.99 2.47
N TYR A 392 -26.47 -1.83 1.49
CA TYR A 392 -27.83 -1.36 1.71
C TYR A 392 -28.91 -2.46 1.59
N ASN A 393 -28.74 -3.39 0.64
CA ASN A 393 -29.73 -4.42 0.35
C ASN A 393 -29.55 -5.63 1.27
N ARG A 394 -30.24 -5.62 2.41
CA ARG A 394 -30.20 -6.72 3.39
C ARG A 394 -30.55 -8.06 2.73
N GLY A 395 -29.74 -9.07 3.02
CA GLY A 395 -29.92 -10.43 2.47
C GLY A 395 -29.35 -10.64 1.06
N GLN A 396 -28.92 -9.59 0.37
CA GLN A 396 -28.20 -9.71 -0.90
C GLN A 396 -26.70 -9.74 -0.67
N ASN A 397 -26.01 -10.66 -1.34
CA ASN A 397 -24.56 -10.70 -1.40
C ASN A 397 -24.09 -10.18 -2.76
N VAL A 398 -23.03 -9.39 -2.74
CA VAL A 398 -22.24 -9.08 -3.93
C VAL A 398 -21.21 -10.18 -4.11
N VAL A 399 -21.01 -10.63 -5.34
CA VAL A 399 -19.96 -11.58 -5.72
C VAL A 399 -19.11 -10.95 -6.81
N ALA A 400 -17.83 -10.75 -6.52
CA ALA A 400 -16.82 -10.33 -7.49
C ALA A 400 -16.02 -11.54 -7.95
N GLU A 401 -15.97 -11.78 -9.26
CA GLU A 401 -15.20 -12.85 -9.85
C GLU A 401 -14.07 -12.27 -10.70
N PHE A 402 -12.85 -12.74 -10.48
CA PHE A 402 -11.67 -12.34 -11.23
C PHE A 402 -10.60 -13.42 -11.17
N ARG A 403 -9.53 -13.26 -11.94
CA ARG A 403 -8.42 -14.20 -11.98
C ARG A 403 -7.09 -13.47 -12.08
N ASN A 404 -6.02 -14.18 -11.77
CA ASN A 404 -4.69 -13.74 -12.19
C ASN A 404 -4.47 -13.96 -13.70
N PHE A 405 -3.29 -13.61 -14.19
CA PHE A 405 -2.94 -13.51 -15.61
C PHE A 405 -3.82 -12.51 -16.39
N PRO A 406 -3.91 -11.23 -15.95
CA PRO A 406 -4.61 -10.21 -16.71
C PRO A 406 -3.86 -9.92 -18.02
N ILE A 407 -4.59 -9.74 -19.10
CA ILE A 407 -4.03 -9.45 -20.44
C ILE A 407 -3.94 -7.94 -20.61
N SER A 408 -2.74 -7.36 -20.44
CA SER A 408 -2.52 -5.92 -20.54
C SER A 408 -1.09 -5.56 -20.93
N SER A 409 -0.91 -4.65 -21.90
CA SER A 409 0.43 -4.20 -22.32
C SER A 409 1.29 -3.63 -21.17
N TYR A 410 0.68 -3.28 -20.03
CA TYR A 410 1.34 -2.73 -18.84
C TYR A 410 1.67 -3.77 -17.75
N ASN A 411 1.48 -5.07 -17.99
CA ASN A 411 1.78 -6.11 -17.01
C ASN A 411 3.19 -5.96 -16.41
N GLN A 412 3.26 -5.86 -15.09
CA GLN A 412 4.47 -6.01 -14.27
C GLN A 412 4.40 -7.27 -13.39
N TYR A 413 3.18 -7.78 -13.17
CA TYR A 413 2.88 -8.92 -12.34
C TYR A 413 1.87 -9.84 -13.04
N TYR A 414 2.20 -11.12 -13.21
CA TYR A 414 1.24 -12.10 -13.73
C TYR A 414 0.22 -12.51 -12.66
N ASP A 415 0.57 -12.39 -11.37
CA ASP A 415 -0.29 -12.72 -10.22
C ASP A 415 -1.22 -11.57 -9.79
N GLY A 416 -1.13 -10.41 -10.47
CA GLY A 416 -2.03 -9.28 -10.29
C GLY A 416 -3.44 -9.53 -10.82
N ILE A 417 -4.38 -8.66 -10.46
CA ILE A 417 -5.80 -8.78 -10.80
C ILE A 417 -6.22 -7.61 -11.69
N SER A 418 -7.12 -7.89 -12.64
CA SER A 418 -7.95 -6.88 -13.30
C SER A 418 -9.41 -7.20 -13.02
N PHE A 419 -10.11 -6.31 -12.34
CA PHE A 419 -11.54 -6.41 -12.08
C PHE A 419 -12.21 -5.09 -12.49
N ASN A 420 -13.04 -5.18 -13.53
CA ASN A 420 -13.70 -4.01 -14.11
C ASN A 420 -14.76 -3.38 -13.20
N GLY A 421 -15.10 -4.02 -12.08
CA GLY A 421 -16.19 -3.62 -11.20
C GLY A 421 -17.55 -4.04 -11.71
N ASN A 422 -18.55 -4.03 -10.83
CA ASN A 422 -19.97 -4.26 -11.13
C ASN A 422 -20.86 -3.13 -10.57
N SER A 423 -20.31 -2.21 -9.79
CA SER A 423 -21.03 -1.10 -9.18
C SER A 423 -21.16 0.07 -10.16
N GLN A 424 -22.32 0.12 -10.82
CA GLN A 424 -22.80 1.24 -11.63
C GLN A 424 -24.20 1.68 -11.15
N PRO A 425 -24.33 2.25 -9.95
CA PRO A 425 -25.61 2.81 -9.52
C PRO A 425 -26.00 3.96 -10.46
N ASP A 426 -27.29 4.08 -10.78
CA ASP A 426 -27.80 5.34 -11.33
C ASP A 426 -27.73 6.39 -10.22
N LEU A 427 -26.76 7.30 -10.36
CA LEU A 427 -26.50 8.32 -9.35
C LEU A 427 -27.45 9.50 -9.53
N PRO A 428 -28.21 9.89 -8.51
CA PRO A 428 -29.11 11.03 -8.63
C PRO A 428 -28.31 12.33 -8.76
N LEU A 429 -28.84 13.31 -9.52
CA LEU A 429 -28.13 14.55 -9.82
C LEU A 429 -27.76 15.35 -8.55
N ASN A 430 -28.58 15.26 -7.50
CA ASN A 430 -28.33 15.95 -6.23
C ASN A 430 -27.01 15.54 -5.57
N LEU A 431 -26.56 14.30 -5.76
CA LEU A 431 -25.28 13.81 -5.25
C LEU A 431 -24.09 14.62 -5.80
N PHE A 432 -24.23 15.16 -7.01
CA PHE A 432 -23.23 16.01 -7.66
C PHE A 432 -23.39 17.48 -7.25
N THR A 433 -24.63 17.99 -7.18
CA THR A 433 -24.86 19.39 -6.79
C THR A 433 -24.51 19.66 -5.33
N GLU A 434 -24.63 18.66 -4.45
CA GLU A 434 -24.16 18.73 -3.04
C GLU A 434 -22.64 18.93 -2.92
N LEU A 435 -21.87 18.67 -3.99
CA LEU A 435 -20.44 19.00 -4.05
C LEU A 435 -20.18 20.47 -4.42
N GLY A 436 -21.24 21.27 -4.58
CA GLY A 436 -21.18 22.67 -5.01
C GLY A 436 -21.04 22.84 -6.53
N LEU A 437 -21.37 21.81 -7.31
CA LEU A 437 -21.41 21.90 -8.77
C LEU A 437 -22.73 22.53 -9.21
N ASP A 438 -22.68 23.47 -10.15
CA ASP A 438 -23.90 23.94 -10.83
C ASP A 438 -24.54 22.81 -11.64
N ALA A 439 -25.80 22.99 -12.05
CA ALA A 439 -26.59 21.95 -12.69
C ALA A 439 -25.94 21.41 -13.99
N ASN A 440 -25.34 22.28 -14.81
CA ASN A 440 -24.74 21.84 -16.07
C ASN A 440 -23.47 21.04 -15.82
N LEU A 441 -22.62 21.51 -14.90
CA LEU A 441 -21.42 20.80 -14.54
C LEU A 441 -21.74 19.47 -13.82
N ALA A 442 -22.79 19.45 -13.00
CA ALA A 442 -23.29 18.24 -12.37
C ALA A 442 -23.73 17.18 -13.40
N GLU A 443 -24.46 17.57 -14.46
CA GLU A 443 -24.83 16.67 -15.56
C GLU A 443 -23.59 16.14 -16.30
N ALA A 444 -22.63 17.02 -16.59
CA ALA A 444 -21.39 16.65 -17.26
C ALA A 444 -20.58 15.63 -16.43
N VAL A 445 -20.38 15.90 -15.14
CA VAL A 445 -19.64 15.01 -14.24
C VAL A 445 -20.40 13.70 -14.00
N LYS A 446 -21.74 13.74 -13.90
CA LYS A 446 -22.57 12.53 -13.83
C LYS A 446 -22.32 11.64 -15.04
N TYR A 447 -22.40 12.19 -16.24
CA TYR A 447 -22.13 11.43 -17.46
C TYR A 447 -20.73 10.81 -17.43
N VAL A 448 -19.68 11.61 -17.19
CA VAL A 448 -18.30 11.10 -17.20
C VAL A 448 -18.11 10.01 -16.15
N SER A 449 -18.67 10.19 -14.95
CA SER A 449 -18.54 9.20 -13.87
C SER A 449 -19.11 7.82 -14.23
N ALA A 450 -20.17 7.77 -15.03
CA ALA A 450 -20.75 6.52 -15.52
C ALA A 450 -19.97 5.87 -16.66
N HIS A 451 -19.03 6.59 -17.29
CA HIS A 451 -18.32 6.16 -18.51
C HIS A 451 -16.82 5.93 -18.32
N GLU A 452 -16.19 6.40 -17.23
CA GLU A 452 -14.76 6.13 -17.00
C GLU A 452 -14.48 4.74 -16.41
N GLY A 453 -15.43 4.18 -15.66
CA GLY A 453 -15.32 2.86 -15.05
C GLY A 453 -16.32 2.65 -13.93
N ASN A 454 -16.17 1.56 -13.20
CA ASN A 454 -17.05 1.23 -12.08
C ASN A 454 -16.42 1.65 -10.76
N PHE A 455 -17.25 2.07 -9.80
CA PHE A 455 -16.77 2.60 -8.53
C PHE A 455 -16.13 1.55 -7.61
N ASP A 456 -16.31 0.27 -7.93
CA ASP A 456 -15.72 -0.89 -7.25
C ASP A 456 -14.60 -1.55 -8.08
N ALA A 457 -14.21 -0.96 -9.22
CA ALA A 457 -13.15 -1.50 -10.07
C ALA A 457 -11.79 -1.49 -9.34
N ILE A 458 -10.97 -2.50 -9.61
CA ILE A 458 -9.60 -2.60 -9.10
C ILE A 458 -8.64 -3.12 -10.16
N ASN A 459 -7.39 -2.64 -10.12
CA ASN A 459 -6.28 -3.18 -10.90
C ASN A 459 -5.05 -3.31 -9.99
N SER A 460 -4.33 -4.42 -10.10
CA SER A 460 -3.14 -4.69 -9.30
C SER A 460 -1.99 -5.36 -10.07
N TYR A 461 -1.96 -5.22 -11.41
CA TYR A 461 -1.03 -5.94 -12.27
C TYR A 461 0.12 -5.10 -12.84
N ASP A 462 0.05 -3.78 -12.74
CA ASP A 462 1.02 -2.85 -13.34
C ASP A 462 1.85 -2.09 -12.29
N LYS A 463 2.56 -1.05 -12.74
CA LYS A 463 3.47 -0.22 -11.91
C LYS A 463 2.77 0.55 -10.80
N ALA A 464 1.44 0.72 -10.86
CA ALA A 464 0.67 1.37 -9.82
C ALA A 464 0.52 0.48 -8.56
N ILE A 465 0.86 -0.81 -8.66
CA ILE A 465 0.74 -1.86 -7.61
C ILE A 465 -0.70 -2.18 -7.25
N PHE A 466 -1.50 -1.16 -6.96
CA PHE A 466 -2.92 -1.24 -6.70
C PHE A 466 -3.62 0.08 -7.07
N SER A 467 -4.75 -0.01 -7.78
CA SER A 467 -5.67 1.09 -8.03
C SER A 467 -7.11 0.68 -7.73
N PHE A 468 -7.93 1.67 -7.38
CA PHE A 468 -9.32 1.47 -6.98
C PHE A 468 -10.21 2.56 -7.59
N GLY A 469 -11.44 2.20 -7.96
CA GLY A 469 -12.49 3.13 -8.35
C GLY A 469 -12.58 3.44 -9.85
N PHE A 470 -13.56 4.25 -10.22
CA PHE A 470 -13.97 4.45 -11.61
C PHE A 470 -12.91 5.10 -12.51
N ILE A 471 -12.01 5.91 -11.95
CA ILE A 471 -10.85 6.48 -12.66
C ILE A 471 -9.51 5.88 -12.22
N GLN A 472 -9.54 4.72 -11.57
CA GLN A 472 -8.37 3.96 -11.16
C GLN A 472 -7.38 4.79 -10.30
N PHE A 473 -7.84 5.30 -9.15
CA PHE A 473 -6.99 6.03 -8.20
C PHE A 473 -5.82 5.16 -7.75
N ALA A 474 -4.59 5.51 -8.17
CA ALA A 474 -3.40 4.66 -8.04
C ALA A 474 -2.58 4.90 -6.75
N GLY A 475 -2.01 3.82 -6.20
CA GLY A 475 -1.18 3.81 -4.97
C GLY A 475 0.16 4.54 -5.09
N ASN A 476 0.92 4.25 -6.16
CA ASN A 476 2.29 4.74 -6.39
C ASN A 476 2.38 6.24 -6.79
N GLY A 477 1.74 7.13 -6.01
CA GLY A 477 1.71 8.58 -6.18
C GLY A 477 0.52 9.15 -6.97
N GLY A 478 -0.43 8.31 -7.39
CA GLY A 478 -1.48 8.68 -8.37
C GLY A 478 -2.86 9.05 -7.81
N GLY A 479 -3.08 8.94 -6.50
CA GLY A 479 -4.30 9.46 -5.87
C GLY A 479 -5.02 8.53 -4.90
N LEU A 480 -4.64 7.26 -4.76
CA LEU A 480 -5.31 6.33 -3.85
C LEU A 480 -5.25 6.81 -2.39
N GLY A 481 -4.05 7.16 -1.90
CA GLY A 481 -3.90 7.69 -0.54
C GLY A 481 -4.68 8.99 -0.35
N ALA A 482 -4.70 9.88 -1.34
CA ALA A 482 -5.47 11.11 -1.28
C ALA A 482 -6.99 10.85 -1.31
N LEU A 483 -7.46 9.86 -2.07
CA LEU A 483 -8.85 9.42 -2.07
C LEU A 483 -9.26 8.90 -0.70
N LEU A 484 -8.49 7.95 -0.15
CA LEU A 484 -8.80 7.39 1.16
C LEU A 484 -8.73 8.47 2.26
N GLY A 485 -7.79 9.40 2.17
CA GLY A 485 -7.72 10.55 3.06
C GLY A 485 -8.97 11.43 2.95
N GLU A 486 -9.46 11.67 1.74
CA GLU A 486 -10.71 12.43 1.52
C GLU A 486 -11.93 11.65 2.06
N MET A 487 -11.97 10.32 1.91
CA MET A 487 -13.00 9.47 2.50
C MET A 487 -12.97 9.54 4.03
N LYS A 488 -11.79 9.43 4.63
CA LYS A 488 -11.59 9.54 6.08
C LYS A 488 -12.00 10.92 6.60
N LYS A 489 -11.69 11.99 5.86
CA LYS A 489 -12.04 13.37 6.22
C LYS A 489 -13.53 13.64 6.11
N ARG A 490 -14.18 13.28 4.99
CA ARG A 490 -15.59 13.60 4.72
C ARG A 490 -16.56 12.63 5.38
N GLN A 491 -16.18 11.37 5.47
CA GLN A 491 -17.03 10.26 5.92
C GLN A 491 -16.32 9.43 7.01
N PRO A 492 -15.89 10.03 8.15
CA PRO A 492 -15.05 9.34 9.14
C PRO A 492 -15.69 8.07 9.72
N ARG A 493 -17.02 8.07 9.91
CA ARG A 493 -17.75 6.89 10.40
C ARG A 493 -17.77 5.75 9.38
N LEU A 494 -18.02 6.06 8.11
CA LEU A 494 -17.99 5.07 7.04
C LEU A 494 -16.56 4.60 6.78
N PHE A 495 -15.57 5.48 6.82
CA PHE A 495 -14.17 5.09 6.68
C PHE A 495 -13.74 4.11 7.79
N GLN A 496 -14.14 4.37 9.03
CA GLN A 496 -13.91 3.45 10.14
C GLN A 496 -14.53 2.07 9.87
N GLU A 497 -15.76 2.04 9.37
CA GLU A 497 -16.53 0.81 9.12
C GLU A 497 -15.99 0.00 7.93
N TYR A 498 -15.69 0.66 6.81
CA TYR A 498 -15.31 0.01 5.57
C TYR A 498 -13.82 -0.25 5.45
N PHE A 499 -12.96 0.46 6.18
CA PHE A 499 -11.51 0.31 6.05
C PHE A 499 -10.86 0.00 7.39
N VAL A 500 -10.98 0.86 8.40
CA VAL A 500 -10.17 0.75 9.63
C VAL A 500 -10.46 -0.54 10.41
N LYS A 501 -11.74 -0.90 10.58
CA LYS A 501 -12.13 -2.18 11.21
C LYS A 501 -11.59 -3.41 10.49
N LEU A 502 -11.34 -3.30 9.19
CA LEU A 502 -10.78 -4.36 8.35
C LEU A 502 -9.25 -4.20 8.19
N GLY A 503 -8.62 -3.33 8.98
CA GLY A 503 -7.17 -3.16 9.02
C GLY A 503 -6.61 -2.40 7.82
N VAL A 504 -7.39 -1.48 7.23
CA VAL A 504 -6.91 -0.53 6.22
C VAL A 504 -7.11 0.89 6.78
N ASP A 505 -6.08 1.71 6.79
CA ASP A 505 -6.15 3.09 7.26
C ASP A 505 -5.27 3.99 6.39
N VAL A 506 -5.31 5.30 6.62
CA VAL A 506 -4.51 6.28 5.90
C VAL A 506 -4.18 7.46 6.82
N ASP A 507 -2.92 7.88 6.78
CA ASP A 507 -2.49 9.17 7.31
C ASP A 507 -2.49 10.17 6.14
N TYR A 508 -2.94 11.40 6.33
CA TYR A 508 -3.01 12.36 5.22
C TYR A 508 -2.66 13.79 5.62
N THR A 509 -2.24 14.58 4.65
CA THR A 509 -1.92 15.99 4.81
C THR A 509 -2.94 16.88 4.10
N LEU A 510 -3.17 18.06 4.65
CA LEU A 510 -4.03 19.08 4.06
C LEU A 510 -3.19 20.16 3.37
N ARG A 511 -3.70 20.65 2.25
CA ARG A 511 -3.22 21.87 1.59
C ARG A 511 -4.45 22.71 1.23
N ASN A 512 -4.52 23.93 1.75
CA ASN A 512 -5.66 24.83 1.57
C ASN A 512 -7.00 24.18 1.96
N GLY A 513 -7.01 23.38 3.02
CA GLY A 513 -8.20 22.67 3.49
C GLY A 513 -8.55 21.40 2.68
N GLU A 514 -7.87 21.09 1.58
CA GLU A 514 -8.10 19.87 0.77
C GLU A 514 -7.05 18.80 1.05
N VAL A 515 -7.41 17.51 0.95
CA VAL A 515 -6.43 16.43 1.10
C VAL A 515 -5.45 16.47 -0.07
N HIS A 516 -4.16 16.59 0.25
CA HIS A 516 -3.09 16.71 -0.74
C HIS A 516 -2.40 15.36 -0.98
N GLN A 517 -1.93 14.72 0.08
CA GLN A 517 -1.26 13.42 0.04
C GLN A 517 -1.81 12.51 1.13
N GLY A 518 -1.78 11.20 0.88
CA GLY A 518 -2.09 10.19 1.89
C GLY A 518 -1.07 9.06 1.85
N GLU A 519 -0.67 8.60 3.03
CA GLU A 519 0.15 7.42 3.26
C GLU A 519 -0.76 6.29 3.75
N LEU A 520 -0.96 5.30 2.89
CA LEU A 520 -1.75 4.12 3.18
C LEU A 520 -1.10 3.30 4.31
N LYS A 521 -1.92 2.74 5.20
CA LYS A 521 -1.53 1.80 6.25
C LYS A 521 -2.39 0.55 6.17
N VAL A 522 -1.78 -0.61 6.32
CA VAL A 522 -2.48 -1.89 6.29
C VAL A 522 -1.96 -2.79 7.41
N ILE A 523 -2.89 -3.47 8.08
CA ILE A 523 -2.60 -4.59 8.96
C ILE A 523 -2.47 -5.86 8.09
N ASP A 524 -1.25 -6.25 7.78
CA ASP A 524 -0.90 -7.50 7.14
C ASP A 524 -0.86 -8.64 8.16
N LEU A 525 -1.99 -9.33 8.31
CA LEU A 525 -2.13 -10.50 9.19
C LEU A 525 -1.23 -11.68 8.77
N LYS A 526 -0.65 -11.67 7.56
CA LYS A 526 0.26 -12.71 7.06
C LYS A 526 1.73 -12.37 7.29
N ALA A 527 2.03 -11.20 7.88
CA ALA A 527 3.38 -10.78 8.17
C ALA A 527 4.10 -11.77 9.11
N SER A 528 5.13 -12.44 8.60
CA SER A 528 5.92 -13.42 9.36
C SER A 528 6.97 -12.79 10.27
N ASN A 529 7.17 -11.48 10.18
CA ASN A 529 8.18 -10.72 10.92
C ASN A 529 7.66 -10.11 12.24
N GLY A 530 6.39 -10.36 12.60
CA GLY A 530 5.74 -9.82 13.80
C GLY A 530 5.35 -8.35 13.74
N ARG A 531 5.62 -7.64 12.64
CA ARG A 531 5.15 -6.27 12.37
C ARG A 531 3.95 -6.35 11.43
N PHE A 532 2.76 -6.38 12.03
CA PHE A 532 1.53 -6.50 11.26
C PHE A 532 1.17 -5.20 10.53
N GLU A 533 1.56 -4.02 11.04
CA GLU A 533 1.32 -2.77 10.32
C GLU A 533 2.42 -2.48 9.28
N VAL A 534 2.01 -2.32 8.02
CA VAL A 534 2.83 -1.89 6.90
C VAL A 534 2.29 -0.57 6.33
N LYS A 535 3.15 0.23 5.70
CA LYS A 535 2.80 1.57 5.19
C LYS A 535 3.24 1.80 3.75
N GLY A 536 2.63 2.80 3.11
CA GLY A 536 2.96 3.24 1.75
C GLY A 536 2.95 2.09 0.75
N THR A 537 4.02 1.99 -0.05
CA THR A 537 4.18 0.95 -1.07
C THR A 537 4.09 -0.49 -0.50
N ASP A 538 4.53 -0.72 0.73
CA ASP A 538 4.44 -2.05 1.34
C ASP A 538 2.99 -2.39 1.74
N ALA A 539 2.19 -1.39 2.12
CA ALA A 539 0.76 -1.56 2.30
C ALA A 539 0.05 -1.88 0.98
N GLU A 540 0.44 -1.25 -0.12
CA GLU A 540 -0.09 -1.57 -1.46
C GLU A 540 0.25 -3.00 -1.89
N LYS A 541 1.49 -3.45 -1.63
CA LYS A 541 1.90 -4.85 -1.88
C LYS A 541 1.10 -5.82 -1.03
N ALA A 542 0.84 -5.48 0.24
CA ALA A 542 0.01 -6.31 1.12
C ALA A 542 -1.43 -6.42 0.59
N ILE A 543 -2.02 -5.32 0.11
CA ILE A 543 -3.33 -5.35 -0.56
C ILE A 543 -3.29 -6.24 -1.79
N ARG A 544 -2.32 -6.05 -2.70
CA ARG A 544 -2.15 -6.86 -3.91
C ARG A 544 -2.09 -8.37 -3.60
N ALA A 545 -1.41 -8.74 -2.53
CA ALA A 545 -1.27 -10.13 -2.09
C ALA A 545 -2.54 -10.70 -1.43
N ASP A 546 -3.37 -9.88 -0.80
CA ASP A 546 -4.53 -10.33 -0.02
C ASP A 546 -5.88 -10.06 -0.72
N LYS A 547 -6.53 -11.14 -1.18
CA LYS A 547 -7.82 -11.07 -1.89
C LYS A 547 -8.99 -10.75 -0.97
N VAL A 548 -8.83 -10.94 0.34
CA VAL A 548 -9.78 -10.38 1.32
C VAL A 548 -9.73 -8.86 1.28
N LEU A 549 -8.54 -8.27 1.23
CA LEU A 549 -8.39 -6.82 1.11
C LEU A 549 -8.95 -6.29 -0.21
N HIS A 550 -8.85 -7.04 -1.31
CA HIS A 550 -9.56 -6.66 -2.55
C HIS A 550 -11.07 -6.52 -2.31
N GLY A 551 -11.69 -7.47 -1.60
CA GLY A 551 -13.09 -7.40 -1.23
C GLY A 551 -13.45 -6.22 -0.32
N VAL A 552 -12.51 -5.74 0.51
CA VAL A 552 -12.69 -4.51 1.31
C VAL A 552 -12.92 -3.30 0.40
N PHE A 553 -12.05 -3.11 -0.59
CA PHE A 553 -12.17 -2.01 -1.56
C PHE A 553 -13.42 -2.15 -2.44
N ILE A 554 -13.67 -3.35 -2.98
CA ILE A 554 -14.84 -3.59 -3.82
C ILE A 554 -16.12 -3.29 -3.03
N ARG A 555 -16.23 -3.74 -1.77
CA ARG A 555 -17.38 -3.47 -0.91
C ARG A 555 -17.60 -1.96 -0.68
N ALA A 556 -16.53 -1.19 -0.51
CA ALA A 556 -16.62 0.27 -0.39
C ALA A 556 -17.16 0.94 -1.67
N GLY A 557 -16.92 0.34 -2.84
CA GLY A 557 -17.44 0.80 -4.13
C GLY A 557 -18.95 0.65 -4.33
N TYR A 558 -19.67 0.05 -3.38
CA TYR A 558 -21.15 -0.03 -3.37
C TYR A 558 -21.80 1.00 -2.42
N ASP A 559 -21.02 1.73 -1.63
CA ASP A 559 -21.55 2.74 -0.70
C ASP A 559 -21.72 4.10 -1.41
N LEU A 560 -22.95 4.61 -1.53
CA LEU A 560 -23.24 5.86 -2.24
C LEU A 560 -22.48 7.07 -1.69
N ASN A 561 -22.26 7.15 -0.37
CA ASN A 561 -21.54 8.26 0.23
C ASN A 561 -20.04 8.16 -0.08
N LEU A 562 -19.47 6.95 -0.12
CA LEU A 562 -18.08 6.76 -0.53
C LEU A 562 -17.89 6.96 -2.04
N ILE A 563 -18.89 6.60 -2.86
CA ILE A 563 -18.95 6.95 -4.28
C ILE A 563 -18.95 8.46 -4.48
N GLN A 564 -19.76 9.21 -3.73
CA GLN A 564 -19.75 10.68 -3.75
C GLN A 564 -18.36 11.25 -3.42
N VAL A 565 -17.61 10.61 -2.51
CA VAL A 565 -16.23 11.02 -2.24
C VAL A 565 -15.28 10.69 -3.40
N GLN A 566 -15.45 9.56 -4.10
CA GLN A 566 -14.70 9.30 -5.34
C GLN A 566 -14.95 10.40 -6.37
N ILE A 567 -16.20 10.83 -6.54
CA ILE A 567 -16.59 11.92 -7.44
C ILE A 567 -15.96 13.25 -6.97
N ALA A 568 -16.04 13.57 -5.68
CA ALA A 568 -15.41 14.76 -5.13
C ALA A 568 -13.89 14.79 -5.39
N ARG A 569 -13.23 13.63 -5.27
CA ARG A 569 -11.80 13.51 -5.58
C ARG A 569 -11.51 13.66 -7.07
N ALA A 570 -12.37 13.10 -7.92
CA ALA A 570 -12.28 13.28 -9.36
C ALA A 570 -12.47 14.75 -9.78
N VAL A 571 -13.36 15.47 -9.10
CA VAL A 571 -13.57 16.91 -9.30
C VAL A 571 -12.29 17.69 -9.07
N ILE A 572 -11.60 17.42 -7.96
CA ILE A 572 -10.33 18.07 -7.62
C ILE A 572 -9.22 17.69 -8.63
N GLY A 573 -9.11 16.40 -8.94
CA GLY A 573 -7.98 15.86 -9.71
C GLY A 573 -8.08 16.01 -11.22
N TYR A 574 -9.30 16.11 -11.78
CA TYR A 574 -9.53 16.00 -13.22
C TYR A 574 -10.51 17.04 -13.76
N VAL A 575 -11.63 17.29 -13.07
CA VAL A 575 -12.64 18.25 -13.55
C VAL A 575 -12.10 19.68 -13.48
N ARG A 576 -11.61 20.13 -12.31
CA ARG A 576 -11.05 21.48 -12.18
C ARG A 576 -9.87 21.72 -13.12
N PRO A 577 -8.90 20.80 -13.30
CA PRO A 577 -7.87 20.94 -14.31
C PRO A 577 -8.40 21.02 -15.75
N ALA A 578 -9.40 20.21 -16.11
CA ALA A 578 -10.02 20.23 -17.44
C ALA A 578 -10.67 21.59 -17.74
N LEU A 579 -11.48 22.10 -16.80
CA LEU A 579 -12.14 23.40 -16.94
C LEU A 579 -11.18 24.59 -16.78
N GLY A 580 -10.03 24.36 -16.16
CA GLY A 580 -8.93 25.32 -16.03
C GLY A 580 -8.07 25.46 -17.28
N ILE A 581 -8.30 24.66 -18.33
CA ILE A 581 -7.54 24.74 -19.59
C ILE A 581 -7.61 26.16 -20.16
N LYS A 582 -6.45 26.66 -20.58
CA LYS A 582 -6.30 27.94 -21.26
C LYS A 582 -6.04 27.68 -22.74
N LEU A 583 -6.93 28.18 -23.59
CA LEU A 583 -6.91 28.07 -25.04
C LEU A 583 -6.10 29.20 -25.65
N ASN A 584 -5.35 28.87 -26.70
CA ASN A 584 -4.68 29.82 -27.59
C ASN A 584 -5.25 29.63 -29.00
N LEU A 585 -5.90 30.67 -29.52
CA LEU A 585 -6.58 30.67 -30.81
C LEU A 585 -5.97 31.77 -31.69
N PRO A 586 -4.79 31.54 -32.28
CA PRO A 586 -4.07 32.56 -33.07
C PRO A 586 -4.86 33.02 -34.30
N ALA A 587 -5.74 32.16 -34.85
CA ALA A 587 -6.64 32.52 -35.94
C ALA A 587 -7.58 33.71 -35.62
N PHE A 588 -7.77 34.03 -34.34
CA PHE A 588 -8.63 35.12 -33.86
C PHE A 588 -7.86 36.13 -32.99
N ASN A 589 -6.53 36.08 -32.93
CA ASN A 589 -5.70 36.87 -32.02
C ASN A 589 -6.09 36.73 -30.53
N LEU A 590 -6.53 35.54 -30.12
CA LEU A 590 -6.91 35.26 -28.73
C LEU A 590 -5.89 34.33 -28.08
N SER A 591 -5.47 34.65 -26.86
CA SER A 591 -4.55 33.84 -26.06
C SER A 591 -5.00 33.76 -24.62
N ASN A 592 -4.61 32.68 -23.93
CA ASN A 592 -4.91 32.45 -22.52
C ASN A 592 -6.41 32.52 -22.15
N ILE A 593 -7.29 32.12 -23.07
CA ILE A 593 -8.75 32.16 -22.85
C ILE A 593 -9.16 30.91 -22.07
N PRO A 594 -9.82 31.03 -20.90
CA PRO A 594 -10.39 29.87 -20.22
C PRO A 594 -11.28 29.08 -21.18
N ILE A 595 -11.14 27.75 -21.24
CA ILE A 595 -11.98 26.91 -22.10
C ILE A 595 -13.47 27.14 -21.81
N THR A 596 -13.82 27.40 -20.55
CA THR A 596 -15.19 27.69 -20.09
C THR A 596 -15.78 29.03 -20.56
N GLU A 597 -14.96 29.95 -21.08
CA GLU A 597 -15.48 31.14 -21.75
C GLU A 597 -16.12 30.79 -23.11
N ILE A 598 -15.75 29.65 -23.72
CA ILE A 598 -16.26 29.21 -25.02
C ILE A 598 -17.12 27.94 -24.89
N ILE A 599 -16.73 27.02 -24.00
CA ILE A 599 -17.29 25.68 -23.79
C ILE A 599 -17.86 25.57 -22.37
N ASN A 600 -19.17 25.73 -22.21
CA ASN A 600 -19.86 25.71 -20.92
C ASN A 600 -21.24 25.05 -20.95
N SER A 601 -21.58 24.33 -22.02
CA SER A 601 -22.72 23.40 -22.01
C SER A 601 -22.37 22.09 -21.28
N PRO A 602 -23.36 21.33 -20.78
CA PRO A 602 -23.13 19.98 -20.24
C PRO A 602 -22.35 19.08 -21.20
N LEU A 603 -22.72 19.08 -22.49
CA LEU A 603 -22.07 18.27 -23.53
C LEU A 603 -20.58 18.61 -23.69
N GLY A 604 -20.26 19.90 -23.82
CA GLY A 604 -18.88 20.34 -24.05
C GLY A 604 -18.00 20.20 -22.82
N MET A 605 -18.53 20.48 -21.62
CA MET A 605 -17.81 20.24 -20.37
C MET A 605 -17.54 18.75 -20.16
N ALA A 606 -18.52 17.87 -20.44
CA ALA A 606 -18.33 16.43 -20.36
C ALA A 606 -17.22 15.96 -21.31
N MET A 607 -17.19 16.45 -22.55
CA MET A 607 -16.11 16.16 -23.50
C MET A 607 -14.74 16.62 -22.99
N ALA A 608 -14.65 17.83 -22.41
CA ALA A 608 -13.39 18.34 -21.87
C ALA A 608 -12.86 17.51 -20.70
N ILE A 609 -13.75 17.12 -19.77
CA ILE A 609 -13.39 16.29 -18.62
C ILE A 609 -12.98 14.90 -19.08
N ASP A 610 -13.79 14.26 -19.93
CA ASP A 610 -13.56 12.92 -20.50
C ASP A 610 -12.20 12.82 -21.20
N LEU A 611 -11.90 13.75 -22.10
CA LEU A 611 -10.59 13.80 -22.76
C LEU A 611 -9.47 14.04 -21.77
N THR A 612 -9.65 14.89 -20.76
CA THR A 612 -8.59 15.18 -19.79
C THR A 612 -8.23 13.95 -18.97
N VAL A 613 -9.23 13.16 -18.56
CA VAL A 613 -9.03 11.88 -17.87
C VAL A 613 -8.24 10.89 -18.73
N ASN A 614 -8.50 10.87 -20.04
CA ASN A 614 -8.00 9.83 -20.94
C ASN A 614 -6.73 10.19 -21.73
N GLN A 615 -6.51 11.47 -22.00
CA GLN A 615 -5.51 12.00 -22.93
C GLN A 615 -4.59 13.06 -22.30
N TRP A 616 -4.85 13.45 -21.06
CA TRP A 616 -4.20 14.56 -20.36
C TRP A 616 -4.54 15.96 -20.93
N ILE A 617 -4.23 16.97 -20.12
CA ILE A 617 -4.62 18.38 -20.31
C ILE A 617 -4.11 18.95 -21.64
N ASN A 618 -2.84 18.70 -21.98
CA ASN A 618 -2.23 19.28 -23.19
C ASN A 618 -2.90 18.75 -24.47
N LYS A 619 -3.13 17.45 -24.54
CA LYS A 619 -3.78 16.84 -25.71
C LYS A 619 -5.24 17.30 -25.83
N THR A 620 -5.93 17.39 -24.71
CA THR A 620 -7.30 17.93 -24.65
C THR A 620 -7.34 19.35 -25.19
N ARG A 621 -6.45 20.23 -24.73
CA ARG A 621 -6.34 21.61 -25.23
C ARG A 621 -6.16 21.64 -26.75
N GLU A 622 -5.21 20.88 -27.29
CA GLU A 622 -4.95 20.85 -28.74
C GLU A 622 -6.18 20.41 -29.56
N LEU A 623 -6.92 19.40 -29.08
CA LEU A 623 -8.13 18.92 -29.75
C LEU A 623 -9.22 19.99 -29.76
N PHE A 624 -9.43 20.67 -28.63
CA PHE A 624 -10.39 21.76 -28.55
C PHE A 624 -9.98 22.99 -29.38
N GLU A 625 -8.72 23.41 -29.34
CA GLU A 625 -8.24 24.54 -30.15
C GLU A 625 -8.48 24.30 -31.65
N LYS A 626 -8.15 23.10 -32.15
CA LYS A 626 -8.39 22.73 -33.55
C LYS A 626 -9.89 22.71 -33.90
N ALA A 627 -10.70 22.05 -33.07
CA ALA A 627 -12.13 21.93 -33.29
C ALA A 627 -12.85 23.29 -33.24
N ILE A 628 -12.50 24.14 -32.28
CA ILE A 628 -13.06 25.50 -32.15
C ILE A 628 -12.69 26.32 -33.38
N VAL A 629 -11.43 26.32 -33.83
CA VAL A 629 -11.01 27.06 -35.04
C VAL A 629 -11.79 26.59 -36.27
N GLN A 630 -11.92 25.28 -36.47
CA GLN A 630 -12.66 24.71 -37.59
C GLN A 630 -14.12 25.17 -37.62
N VAL A 631 -14.83 25.03 -36.50
CA VAL A 631 -16.25 25.37 -36.39
C VAL A 631 -16.45 26.89 -36.47
N ALA A 632 -15.57 27.67 -35.86
CA ALA A 632 -15.64 29.12 -35.88
C ALA A 632 -15.44 29.69 -37.29
N ILE A 633 -14.48 29.17 -38.07
CA ILE A 633 -14.29 29.58 -39.47
C ILE A 633 -15.52 29.22 -40.31
N ALA A 634 -16.05 28.00 -40.16
CA ALA A 634 -17.23 27.55 -40.91
C ALA A 634 -18.46 28.43 -40.64
N ASN A 635 -18.60 28.97 -39.43
CA ASN A 635 -19.72 29.81 -39.00
C ASN A 635 -19.40 31.32 -38.94
N ARG A 636 -18.23 31.75 -39.44
CA ARG A 636 -17.78 33.16 -39.45
C ARG A 636 -17.74 33.82 -38.05
N LEU A 637 -17.40 33.06 -37.01
CA LEU A 637 -17.26 33.54 -35.63
C LEU A 637 -15.83 34.07 -35.42
N THR A 638 -15.62 35.37 -35.63
CA THR A 638 -14.26 35.97 -35.73
C THR A 638 -13.76 36.66 -34.47
N SER A 639 -14.56 36.71 -33.40
CA SER A 639 -14.23 37.42 -32.16
C SER A 639 -14.67 36.62 -30.94
N LEU A 640 -14.10 36.92 -29.76
CA LEU A 640 -14.48 36.22 -28.52
C LEU A 640 -16.00 36.30 -28.21
N PRO A 641 -16.69 37.46 -28.34
CA PRO A 641 -18.13 37.52 -28.17
C PRO A 641 -18.91 36.59 -29.12
N LEU A 642 -18.45 36.41 -30.36
CA LEU A 642 -19.06 35.47 -31.31
C LEU A 642 -18.70 34.02 -30.99
N LEU A 643 -17.47 33.74 -30.55
CA LEU A 643 -17.08 32.40 -30.11
C LEU A 643 -17.90 31.93 -28.90
N LYS A 644 -18.34 32.85 -28.04
CA LYS A 644 -19.27 32.53 -26.94
C LYS A 644 -20.60 31.95 -27.41
N THR A 645 -21.00 32.17 -28.67
CA THR A 645 -22.23 31.60 -29.24
C THR A 645 -21.98 30.33 -30.05
N ILE A 646 -20.74 29.81 -30.09
CA ILE A 646 -20.41 28.60 -30.86
C ILE A 646 -21.27 27.40 -30.44
N ASP A 647 -21.75 26.64 -31.42
CA ASP A 647 -22.47 25.38 -31.18
C ASP A 647 -21.49 24.30 -30.72
N GLU A 648 -21.55 23.96 -29.44
CA GLU A 648 -20.65 22.98 -28.84
C GLU A 648 -20.87 21.56 -29.37
N ARG A 649 -22.06 21.25 -29.92
CA ARG A 649 -22.28 19.97 -30.60
C ARG A 649 -21.43 19.86 -31.86
N GLN A 650 -21.32 20.94 -32.65
CA GLN A 650 -20.42 20.99 -33.80
C GLN A 650 -18.95 20.90 -33.38
N VAL A 651 -18.58 21.48 -32.23
CA VAL A 651 -17.21 21.35 -31.68
C VAL A 651 -16.91 19.90 -31.33
N VAL A 652 -17.80 19.19 -30.63
CA VAL A 652 -17.61 17.76 -30.32
C VAL A 652 -17.56 16.90 -31.59
N GLN A 653 -18.37 17.21 -32.60
CA GLN A 653 -18.28 16.56 -33.92
C GLN A 653 -16.93 16.81 -34.60
N ALA A 654 -16.41 18.04 -34.54
CA ALA A 654 -15.12 18.37 -35.11
C ALA A 654 -13.95 17.69 -34.37
N ILE A 655 -14.04 17.49 -33.04
CA ILE A 655 -13.07 16.70 -32.27
C ILE A 655 -13.02 15.26 -32.78
N ASN A 656 -14.19 14.65 -33.03
CA ASN A 656 -14.30 13.31 -33.59
C ASN A 656 -13.61 13.22 -34.97
N SER A 657 -13.89 14.16 -35.87
CA SER A 657 -13.25 14.23 -37.20
C SER A 657 -11.74 14.50 -37.13
N SER A 658 -11.29 15.25 -36.12
CA SER A 658 -9.89 15.66 -35.93
C SER A 658 -9.06 14.64 -35.15
N ALA A 659 -9.64 13.52 -34.72
CA ALA A 659 -8.97 12.50 -33.92
C ALA A 659 -7.80 11.80 -34.65
N GLY A 660 -7.59 12.06 -35.94
CA GLY A 660 -6.44 11.56 -36.69
C GLY A 660 -6.37 10.03 -36.78
N GLY A 661 -7.52 9.36 -36.71
CA GLY A 661 -7.62 7.90 -36.67
C GLY A 661 -7.65 7.27 -35.27
N ASP A 662 -7.58 8.07 -34.19
CA ASP A 662 -7.73 7.53 -32.82
C ASP A 662 -9.18 7.05 -32.56
N GLN A 663 -9.36 5.73 -32.66
CA GLN A 663 -10.66 5.08 -32.45
C GLN A 663 -11.21 5.27 -31.03
N ARG A 664 -10.37 5.50 -30.03
CA ARG A 664 -10.82 5.72 -28.64
C ARG A 664 -11.47 7.09 -28.53
N ILE A 665 -10.85 8.14 -29.06
CA ILE A 665 -11.43 9.49 -29.09
C ILE A 665 -12.73 9.49 -29.89
N ALA A 666 -12.76 8.82 -31.03
CA ALA A 666 -13.95 8.74 -31.87
C ALA A 666 -15.14 8.06 -31.15
N LYS A 667 -14.89 6.90 -30.52
CA LYS A 667 -15.93 6.19 -29.74
C LYS A 667 -16.50 7.05 -28.61
N ARG A 668 -15.65 7.76 -27.86
CA ARG A 668 -16.09 8.59 -26.72
C ARG A 668 -16.87 9.83 -27.17
N SER A 669 -16.40 10.49 -28.23
CA SER A 669 -17.10 11.62 -28.84
C SER A 669 -18.49 11.22 -29.35
N ASN A 670 -18.59 10.06 -30.03
CA ASN A 670 -19.86 9.52 -30.50
C ASN A 670 -20.79 9.15 -29.33
N SER A 671 -20.26 8.58 -28.25
CA SER A 671 -21.04 8.29 -27.03
C SER A 671 -21.68 9.56 -26.46
N LEU A 672 -20.89 10.63 -26.34
CA LEU A 672 -21.37 11.94 -25.86
C LEU A 672 -22.42 12.55 -26.78
N LEU A 673 -22.21 12.51 -28.09
CA LEU A 673 -23.19 13.01 -29.08
C LEU A 673 -24.53 12.27 -29.03
N ASN A 674 -24.56 11.04 -28.51
CA ASN A 674 -25.76 10.21 -28.37
C ASN A 674 -26.32 10.16 -26.94
N SER A 675 -25.70 10.87 -25.98
CA SER A 675 -26.01 10.78 -24.55
C SER A 675 -27.26 11.54 -24.09
N GLY A 676 -27.82 12.40 -24.95
CA GLY A 676 -28.90 13.32 -24.57
C GLY A 676 -28.44 14.57 -23.79
N LEU A 677 -27.15 14.70 -23.48
CA LEU A 677 -26.62 15.92 -22.85
C LEU A 677 -26.89 17.16 -23.70
N SER A 678 -27.33 18.23 -23.04
CA SER A 678 -27.60 19.50 -23.70
C SER A 678 -26.32 20.15 -24.23
N SER A 679 -26.38 20.68 -25.46
CA SER A 679 -25.36 21.58 -26.00
C SER A 679 -25.70 23.06 -25.74
N THR A 680 -26.80 23.35 -25.04
CA THR A 680 -27.22 24.70 -24.70
C THR A 680 -26.35 25.27 -23.59
N LYS A 681 -25.87 26.49 -23.80
CA LYS A 681 -25.10 27.27 -22.83
C LYS A 681 -26.03 27.94 -21.83
N THR A 682 -25.65 27.98 -20.55
CA THR A 682 -26.33 28.81 -19.55
C THR A 682 -25.52 30.07 -19.28
N GLY A 683 -26.18 31.14 -18.81
CA GLY A 683 -25.51 32.38 -18.42
C GLY A 683 -24.41 32.13 -17.37
N ARG A 684 -23.32 32.92 -17.48
CA ARG A 684 -22.01 32.79 -16.78
C ARG A 684 -22.03 31.98 -15.46
N ILE A 685 -21.15 30.99 -15.40
CA ILE A 685 -20.71 30.32 -14.17
C ILE A 685 -20.05 31.39 -13.28
N ALA A 686 -20.63 31.64 -12.11
CA ALA A 686 -20.18 32.64 -11.14
C ALA A 686 -19.05 32.10 -10.24
#